data_AF-A0A1V8U721-F1
#
_entry.id   AF-A0A1V8U721-F1
#
_cell.length_a   1.000
_cell.length_b   1.000
_cell.length_c   1.000
_cell.angle_alpha   90.00
_cell.angle_beta   90.00
_cell.angle_gamma   90.00
#
_symmetry.space_group_name_H-M   'P 1'
#
loop_
_entity.id
_entity.type
_entity.pdbx_description
1 polymer ?
#
loop_
_entity_poly.entity_id
_entity_poly.type
_entity_poly.pdbx_seq_one_letter_code
_entity_poly.pdbx_strand_id
1 'polypeptide(L)'
;MPTPYQPEVTLKDVNILGSLNDQTRKVLSKEVTVFLAVLHRTFNQRRKDLLKRREVRQAELDKGNLLDFLPETKQVRENDAWRGPPPAPGLVDRRIEITGPTDRKMVVNALNSDVWTYMADFEDSSAPTWDNMINGQLNLYDAIRKQVDFKQGEKEYKLRTDRVLPTLIARARGWHLEEKHFTVDGEPISGSLFDFGTYFFNNAEELVKRGTGPYFYLPKMESHLEARLWNDVFNLAQDYIGMRRGTIRGTVLIETIPAAFEMDEIIYELRDHSSGLNCGRWDYIFSVIKRFRQNPNFVLPDRSAVTMTVPFMDAYVKLLIKTCHRRGVHAMGGMAAQIPIKNDDEANKKAMDSVRADKLREVRAGHDGTWVAHPALAAIAAEVFNANMPTPNQMHIRREEVHVTANDLLNMNVPGKITEEGIRKNLNIGLGYMEGWLRGVGCVPINYLMEDAATAEVSRSQLWQWVRHGVATAEGKKVDKAYSLRLLQEQADELEKSAPKGNKFQLAAKYFASQVTGEDYAEFLTSLLYNEITNAMALAASAALAGTAAAAAYIDARYHIRKDLKTIRTNNAVAKEAQQQAKAGKRSLWYRFEEQVAQRPNGVAIWYRTQPSEPAIQHTWAELHQWSCQWANFLSQNGVKPGELVGTYLINSPELVATTLGMWAIGTAPALINYNLGGDGLVHCLKISGSKVLIVDEDAGCLERIEGVRDRLEGELGMRIIILNAATRNQIAATPTTRPGNGYRDGVTGKFPIFLFYTSGTSGLPKACAFETQRAQVLGKPRLATTGLKPGDRWYDCMPLYHGTGGTTAICCMITGITLCIGRKFSVRNFWQDIHDSGAHAFVYVGETARYLLAAPPSKLDKDHNLKAMYGNGMRPDVFSKFQERFNIPCVNEFFNSTEGMLSLLNVARGPFHAAHVGHHGALQRRNFHNVFIPVQIDHENDDLYRDPATGYARRTPYSEGGEILVACPTEDAFVGYWNNPEATAKRFERNVFKKGDLYYRTGDALRRDDDGRWFFLDRLGDSFRWKSENVSTAEVAEVLGHFPGIDETNVYGVEIPKHDGKAGCAAIYIAPELRANFDWRGLLTYSRQKLPKYAVPLFVRLLDVQSPMHNNKQNKVPLRKEGIDPDKLATGDVGPKDMMYWLRPGSEVYEIFTAADLEALRAGKARL
;
A
#
# COMPACT_ATOMS: atom_id res chain seq x y z
N MET A 1 8.98 -19.80 28.73
CA MET A 1 10.24 -19.07 28.96
C MET A 1 10.52 -18.22 27.74
N PRO A 2 10.73 -16.90 27.85
CA PRO A 2 11.14 -16.10 26.70
C PRO A 2 12.53 -16.56 26.25
N THR A 3 12.70 -16.70 24.93
CA THR A 3 13.97 -17.03 24.29
C THR A 3 15.06 -16.07 24.76
N PRO A 4 16.30 -16.52 25.07
CA PRO A 4 17.36 -15.61 25.49
C PRO A 4 17.57 -14.55 24.41
N TYR A 5 17.61 -13.27 24.82
CA TYR A 5 17.99 -12.15 23.97
C TYR A 5 19.34 -12.45 23.30
N GLN A 6 19.37 -12.45 21.96
CA GLN A 6 20.58 -12.70 21.16
C GLN A 6 21.01 -11.40 20.45
N PRO A 7 21.90 -10.59 21.06
CA PRO A 7 22.39 -9.33 20.48
C PRO A 7 22.94 -9.49 19.06
N GLU A 8 23.59 -10.62 18.79
CA GLU A 8 24.18 -10.96 17.48
C GLU A 8 23.12 -10.98 16.37
N VAL A 9 21.91 -11.47 16.65
CA VAL A 9 20.81 -11.52 15.68
C VAL A 9 20.26 -10.12 15.44
N THR A 10 20.14 -9.30 16.49
CA THR A 10 19.63 -7.93 16.36
C THR A 10 20.64 -6.99 15.71
N LEU A 11 21.95 -7.25 15.80
CA LEU A 11 22.98 -6.47 15.11
C LEU A 11 23.20 -6.87 13.66
N LYS A 12 22.55 -7.95 13.20
CA LYS A 12 22.61 -8.33 11.79
C LYS A 12 22.21 -7.14 10.92
N ASP A 13 22.99 -6.87 9.88
CA ASP A 13 22.75 -5.80 8.90
C ASP A 13 22.70 -4.36 9.48
N VAL A 14 23.30 -4.14 10.67
CA VAL A 14 23.53 -2.81 11.25
C VAL A 14 24.93 -2.31 10.87
N ASN A 15 25.04 -1.10 10.31
CA ASN A 15 26.33 -0.49 9.98
C ASN A 15 26.48 0.91 10.56
N ILE A 16 27.63 1.17 11.17
CA ILE A 16 28.06 2.51 11.59
C ILE A 16 29.10 3.00 10.57
N LEU A 17 28.70 3.94 9.74
CA LEU A 17 29.53 4.51 8.66
C LEU A 17 30.31 5.74 9.13
N GLY A 18 29.89 6.37 10.22
CA GLY A 18 30.58 7.50 10.83
C GLY A 18 31.80 7.08 11.64
N SER A 19 32.80 7.96 11.73
CA SER A 19 34.01 7.73 12.52
C SER A 19 33.71 7.72 14.02
N LEU A 20 34.32 6.78 14.75
CA LEU A 20 34.24 6.70 16.21
C LEU A 20 35.63 6.72 16.83
N ASN A 21 35.79 7.46 17.92
CA ASN A 21 36.95 7.45 18.79
C ASN A 21 36.61 6.80 20.13
N ASP A 22 37.59 6.60 21.00
CA ASP A 22 37.41 5.90 22.29
C ASP A 22 36.39 6.58 23.21
N GLN A 23 36.22 7.90 23.11
CA GLN A 23 35.22 8.64 23.89
C GLN A 23 33.82 8.46 23.30
N THR A 24 33.66 8.58 21.98
CA THR A 24 32.35 8.46 21.33
C THR A 24 31.81 7.02 21.31
N ARG A 25 32.69 6.01 21.40
CA ARG A 25 32.29 4.61 21.64
C ARG A 25 31.57 4.39 22.98
N LYS A 26 31.75 5.27 23.96
CA LYS A 26 31.05 5.20 25.25
C LYS A 26 29.56 5.47 25.10
N VAL A 27 29.19 6.43 24.24
CA VAL A 27 27.80 6.81 23.99
C VAL A 27 27.16 6.03 22.85
N LEU A 28 27.94 5.47 21.92
CA LEU A 28 27.47 4.51 20.92
C LEU A 28 28.07 3.13 21.17
N SER A 29 27.73 2.57 22.33
CA SER A 29 28.17 1.23 22.74
C SER A 29 27.46 0.13 21.92
N LYS A 30 27.86 -1.13 22.13
CA LYS A 30 27.18 -2.27 21.49
C LYS A 30 25.70 -2.31 21.89
N GLU A 31 25.40 -2.10 23.17
CA GLU A 31 24.05 -2.13 23.75
C GLU A 31 23.17 -1.01 23.19
N VAL A 32 23.71 0.22 23.11
CA VAL A 32 23.03 1.36 22.47
C VAL A 32 22.72 1.04 21.01
N THR A 33 23.69 0.46 20.29
CA THR A 33 23.53 0.05 18.89
C THR A 33 22.41 -0.97 18.73
N VAL A 34 22.30 -1.95 19.65
CA VAL A 34 21.18 -2.90 19.61
C VAL A 34 19.86 -2.18 19.86
N PHE A 35 19.79 -1.32 20.86
CA PHE A 35 18.57 -0.58 21.18
C PHE A 35 18.10 0.30 20.01
N LEU A 36 19.03 1.00 19.34
CA LEU A 36 18.75 1.77 18.13
C LEU A 36 18.22 0.89 16.98
N ALA A 37 18.77 -0.31 16.79
CA ALA A 37 18.28 -1.26 15.79
C ALA A 37 16.85 -1.76 16.12
N VAL A 38 16.54 -1.98 17.40
CA VAL A 38 15.17 -2.33 17.85
C VAL A 38 14.20 -1.19 17.55
N LEU A 39 14.57 0.05 17.91
CA LEU A 39 13.75 1.23 17.61
C LEU A 39 13.51 1.37 16.09
N HIS A 40 14.56 1.23 15.28
CA HIS A 40 14.45 1.30 13.83
C HIS A 40 13.46 0.26 13.30
N ARG A 41 13.69 -1.02 13.59
CA ARG A 41 12.88 -2.11 13.04
C ARG A 41 11.43 -2.08 13.49
N THR A 42 11.18 -1.53 14.67
CA THR A 42 9.82 -1.43 15.21
C THR A 42 9.06 -0.25 14.61
N PHE A 43 9.71 0.92 14.47
CA PHE A 43 9.00 2.19 14.25
C PHE A 43 9.30 2.89 12.93
N ASN A 44 10.39 2.56 12.22
CA ASN A 44 10.78 3.30 11.02
C ASN A 44 9.74 3.20 9.89
N GLN A 45 9.11 2.03 9.72
CA GLN A 45 8.05 1.90 8.72
C GLN A 45 6.84 2.79 9.03
N ARG A 46 6.39 2.79 10.29
CA ARG A 46 5.29 3.66 10.74
C ARG A 46 5.62 5.14 10.55
N ARG A 47 6.85 5.56 10.83
CA ARG A 47 7.35 6.91 10.54
C ARG A 47 7.21 7.23 9.05
N LYS A 48 7.69 6.35 8.16
CA LYS A 48 7.60 6.53 6.70
C LYS A 48 6.14 6.63 6.23
N ASP A 49 5.24 5.82 6.78
CA ASP A 49 3.81 5.88 6.45
C ASP A 49 3.19 7.24 6.84
N LEU A 50 3.58 7.80 8.00
CA LEU A 50 3.12 9.11 8.45
C LEU A 50 3.69 10.25 7.58
N LEU A 51 4.97 10.17 7.20
CA LEU A 51 5.55 11.13 6.23
C LEU A 51 4.82 11.07 4.89
N LYS A 52 4.45 9.88 4.42
CA LYS A 52 3.64 9.73 3.20
C LYS A 52 2.24 10.33 3.36
N ARG A 53 1.64 10.21 4.55
CA ARG A 53 0.36 10.85 4.85
C ARG A 53 0.45 12.38 4.80
N ARG A 54 1.58 12.99 5.19
CA ARG A 54 1.80 14.44 5.00
C ARG A 54 1.70 14.83 3.52
N GLU A 55 2.27 14.03 2.61
CA GLU A 55 2.17 14.28 1.16
C GLU A 55 0.73 14.20 0.65
N VAL A 56 -0.04 13.21 1.12
CA VAL A 56 -1.46 13.07 0.77
C VAL A 56 -2.25 14.29 1.26
N ARG A 57 -2.04 14.68 2.52
CA ARG A 57 -2.72 15.85 3.10
C ARG A 57 -2.35 17.14 2.39
N GLN A 58 -1.09 17.28 1.97
CA GLN A 58 -0.67 18.42 1.17
C GLN A 58 -1.35 18.45 -0.21
N ALA A 59 -1.51 17.30 -0.87
CA ALA A 59 -2.22 17.25 -2.15
C ALA A 59 -3.71 17.63 -2.02
N GLU A 60 -4.32 17.42 -0.85
CA GLU A 60 -5.67 17.91 -0.55
C GLU A 60 -5.71 19.43 -0.37
N LEU A 61 -4.75 19.98 0.38
CA LEU A 61 -4.60 21.43 0.58
C LEU A 61 -4.35 22.15 -0.75
N ASP A 62 -3.51 21.58 -1.61
CA ASP A 62 -3.22 22.12 -2.95
C ASP A 62 -4.47 22.14 -3.86
N LYS A 63 -5.47 21.29 -3.59
CA LYS A 63 -6.78 21.29 -4.28
C LYS A 63 -7.79 22.28 -3.70
N GLY A 64 -7.43 22.99 -2.62
CA GLY A 64 -8.29 23.97 -1.96
C GLY A 64 -9.03 23.48 -0.72
N ASN A 65 -8.79 22.25 -0.25
CA ASN A 65 -9.38 21.76 1.00
C ASN A 65 -8.66 22.39 2.19
N LEU A 66 -9.33 23.32 2.90
CA LEU A 66 -8.75 23.99 4.06
C LEU A 66 -8.73 23.08 5.31
N LEU A 67 -7.91 23.46 6.28
CA LEU A 67 -7.81 22.78 7.58
C LEU A 67 -9.01 23.15 8.46
N ASP A 68 -9.45 22.18 9.26
CA ASP A 68 -10.48 22.36 10.29
C ASP A 68 -10.22 21.36 11.43
N PHE A 69 -10.86 21.57 12.58
CA PHE A 69 -10.82 20.64 13.71
C PHE A 69 -11.50 19.32 13.33
N LEU A 70 -10.88 18.20 13.67
CA LEU A 70 -11.32 16.87 13.24
C LEU A 70 -12.67 16.48 13.87
N PRO A 71 -13.71 16.15 13.08
CA PRO A 71 -15.00 15.71 13.63
C PRO A 71 -14.89 14.38 14.39
N GLU A 72 -14.06 13.46 13.93
CA GLU A 72 -13.92 12.09 14.47
C GLU A 72 -13.30 12.02 15.88
N THR A 73 -12.58 13.07 16.30
CA THR A 73 -11.95 13.19 17.63
C THR A 73 -12.65 14.20 18.52
N LYS A 74 -13.85 14.67 18.14
CA LYS A 74 -14.64 15.64 18.93
C LYS A 74 -14.80 15.19 20.40
N GLN A 75 -15.03 13.90 20.65
CA GLN A 75 -15.14 13.38 22.01
C GLN A 75 -13.86 13.54 22.86
N VAL A 76 -12.67 13.61 22.25
CA VAL A 76 -11.42 13.87 22.98
C VAL A 76 -11.40 15.32 23.47
N ARG A 77 -11.73 16.27 22.58
CA ARG A 77 -11.73 17.70 22.87
C ARG A 77 -12.79 18.11 23.88
N GLU A 78 -13.97 17.51 23.81
CA GLU A 78 -15.11 17.86 24.67
C GLU A 78 -15.12 17.13 26.02
N ASN A 79 -14.29 16.10 26.19
CA ASN A 79 -14.24 15.36 27.44
C ASN A 79 -13.35 16.05 28.48
N ASP A 80 -13.94 16.64 29.50
CA ASP A 80 -13.24 17.28 30.62
C ASP A 80 -12.73 16.30 31.70
N ALA A 81 -13.03 15.01 31.61
CA ALA A 81 -12.61 14.03 32.61
C ALA A 81 -11.11 13.68 32.53
N TRP A 82 -10.46 13.93 31.38
CA TRP A 82 -9.04 13.61 31.21
C TRP A 82 -8.14 14.85 31.32
N ARG A 83 -6.92 14.62 31.78
CA ARG A 83 -5.83 15.59 31.92
C ARG A 83 -4.51 14.93 31.49
N GLY A 84 -3.52 15.74 31.15
CA GLY A 84 -2.14 15.30 31.05
C GLY A 84 -1.54 14.99 32.43
N PRO A 85 -0.28 14.54 32.48
CA PRO A 85 0.35 14.16 33.73
C PRO A 85 0.80 15.42 34.50
N PRO A 86 0.92 15.35 35.83
CA PRO A 86 1.46 16.47 36.60
C PRO A 86 2.91 16.78 36.20
N PRO A 87 3.38 18.04 36.38
CA PRO A 87 4.76 18.41 36.07
C PRO A 87 5.76 17.48 36.76
N ALA A 88 6.74 17.00 35.98
CA ALA A 88 7.79 16.12 36.49
C ALA A 88 8.82 16.89 37.34
N PRO A 89 9.64 16.19 38.14
CA PRO A 89 10.75 16.81 38.88
C PRO A 89 11.66 17.66 37.97
N GLY A 90 11.92 18.90 38.36
CA GLY A 90 12.70 19.84 37.53
C GLY A 90 11.95 20.48 36.36
N LEU A 91 10.68 20.12 36.12
CA LEU A 91 9.80 20.75 35.12
C LEU A 91 8.61 21.49 35.76
N VAL A 92 8.56 21.66 37.08
CA VAL A 92 7.46 22.36 37.78
C VAL A 92 7.47 23.87 37.49
N ASP A 93 8.67 24.44 37.44
CA ASP A 93 8.92 25.85 37.11
C ASP A 93 9.83 25.89 35.88
N ARG A 94 9.30 26.44 34.80
CA ARG A 94 9.96 26.51 33.50
C ARG A 94 10.00 27.95 32.98
N ARG A 95 9.94 28.93 33.89
CA ARG A 95 9.68 30.32 33.51
C ARG A 95 10.64 30.85 32.44
N ILE A 96 11.93 30.52 32.52
CA ILE A 96 12.91 30.83 31.49
C ILE A 96 13.62 29.56 31.05
N GLU A 97 13.60 29.31 29.74
CA GLU A 97 14.40 28.27 29.11
C GLU A 97 15.41 28.89 28.15
N ILE A 98 16.68 28.49 28.25
CA ILE A 98 17.67 28.80 27.22
C ILE A 98 17.72 27.67 26.19
N THR A 99 17.87 28.02 24.92
CA THR A 99 18.04 27.06 23.82
C THR A 99 19.43 27.17 23.24
N GLY A 100 20.05 26.05 22.85
CA GLY A 100 21.28 26.13 22.07
C GLY A 100 21.86 24.78 21.66
N PRO A 101 22.86 24.80 20.78
CA PRO A 101 23.45 23.59 20.22
C PRO A 101 24.17 22.79 21.30
N THR A 102 24.45 21.53 20.96
CA THR A 102 25.11 20.57 21.86
C THR A 102 26.64 20.64 21.85
N ASP A 103 27.21 21.72 21.30
CA ASP A 103 28.63 22.02 21.40
C ASP A 103 29.07 22.15 22.86
N ARG A 104 30.20 21.53 23.23
CA ARG A 104 30.65 21.44 24.63
C ARG A 104 30.72 22.78 25.36
N LYS A 105 31.23 23.81 24.68
CA LYS A 105 31.27 25.18 25.20
C LYS A 105 29.89 25.75 25.47
N MET A 106 28.96 25.54 24.54
CA MET A 106 27.60 26.08 24.63
C MET A 106 26.81 25.35 25.71
N VAL A 107 26.99 24.03 25.85
CA VAL A 107 26.42 23.24 26.94
C VAL A 107 26.83 23.80 28.32
N VAL A 108 28.13 24.06 28.53
CA VAL A 108 28.62 24.65 29.80
C VAL A 108 28.02 26.04 30.03
N ASN A 109 28.02 26.90 29.01
CA ASN A 109 27.49 28.26 29.14
C ASN A 109 25.98 28.28 29.42
N ALA A 110 25.22 27.43 28.74
CA ALA A 110 23.77 27.31 28.94
C ALA A 110 23.45 26.80 30.36
N LEU A 111 24.16 25.77 30.83
CA LEU A 111 23.98 25.25 32.19
C LEU A 111 24.43 26.25 33.27
N ASN A 112 25.32 27.17 32.97
CA ASN A 112 25.74 28.23 33.89
C ASN A 112 24.84 29.48 33.84
N SER A 113 23.88 29.54 32.93
CA SER A 113 22.99 30.70 32.75
C SER A 113 21.90 30.76 33.83
N ASP A 114 21.44 31.96 34.18
CA ASP A 114 20.37 32.20 35.17
C ASP A 114 18.98 31.87 34.59
N VAL A 115 18.78 30.58 34.30
CA VAL A 115 17.54 30.00 33.75
C VAL A 115 17.14 28.74 34.52
N TRP A 116 15.93 28.24 34.29
CA TRP A 116 15.38 27.04 34.96
C TRP A 116 15.60 25.78 34.16
N THR A 117 15.53 25.88 32.84
CA THR A 117 15.72 24.75 31.93
C THR A 117 16.65 25.12 30.78
N TYR A 118 17.31 24.11 30.22
CA TYR A 118 18.14 24.21 29.03
C TYR A 118 17.68 23.19 28.00
N MET A 119 17.19 23.69 26.86
CA MET A 119 16.93 22.86 25.69
C MET A 119 18.23 22.67 24.89
N ALA A 120 18.82 21.49 25.03
CA ALA A 120 20.00 21.07 24.29
C ALA A 120 19.57 20.53 22.92
N ASP A 121 20.06 21.16 21.86
CA ASP A 121 19.44 21.02 20.54
C ASP A 121 20.28 20.22 19.52
N PHE A 122 19.68 19.14 19.02
CA PHE A 122 20.20 18.37 17.86
C PHE A 122 19.52 18.75 16.54
N GLU A 123 18.55 19.66 16.58
CA GLU A 123 17.68 20.00 15.46
C GLU A 123 18.06 21.37 14.85
N ASP A 124 17.18 22.36 14.84
CA ASP A 124 17.33 23.54 14.00
C ASP A 124 18.55 24.42 14.28
N SER A 125 19.07 24.46 15.50
CA SER A 125 20.30 25.21 15.83
C SER A 125 21.57 24.36 15.66
N SER A 126 21.46 23.14 15.14
CA SER A 126 22.59 22.26 14.88
C SER A 126 22.65 21.83 13.42
N ALA A 127 23.81 21.97 12.79
CA ALA A 127 24.06 21.29 11.53
C ALA A 127 24.31 19.80 11.84
N PRO A 128 23.51 18.86 11.30
CA PRO A 128 23.57 17.44 11.66
C PRO A 128 24.72 16.68 10.97
N THR A 129 25.94 17.22 11.04
CA THR A 129 27.15 16.45 10.72
C THR A 129 27.27 15.28 11.71
N TRP A 130 27.90 14.19 11.29
CA TRP A 130 28.13 13.05 12.20
C TRP A 130 28.83 13.49 13.48
N ASP A 131 29.87 14.31 13.35
CA ASP A 131 30.66 14.80 14.48
C ASP A 131 29.82 15.65 15.45
N ASN A 132 28.95 16.53 14.95
CA ASN A 132 28.08 17.33 15.82
C ASN A 132 27.09 16.44 16.58
N MET A 133 26.48 15.46 15.88
CA MET A 133 25.50 14.56 16.50
C MET A 133 26.15 13.68 17.56
N ILE A 134 27.24 12.98 17.22
CA ILE A 134 27.87 12.04 18.15
C ILE A 134 28.60 12.74 19.31
N ASN A 135 29.27 13.87 19.06
CA ASN A 135 29.91 14.62 20.14
C ASN A 135 28.87 15.35 21.00
N GLY A 136 27.74 15.77 20.42
CA GLY A 136 26.62 16.30 21.20
C GLY A 136 26.11 15.28 22.22
N GLN A 137 25.94 14.03 21.82
CA GLN A 137 25.57 12.93 22.74
C GLN A 137 26.60 12.75 23.85
N LEU A 138 27.90 12.79 23.52
CA LEU A 138 29.00 12.73 24.50
C LEU A 138 29.00 13.94 25.46
N ASN A 139 28.78 15.16 24.96
CA ASN A 139 28.75 16.36 25.79
C ASN A 139 27.59 16.32 26.78
N LEU A 140 26.42 15.83 26.36
CA LEU A 140 25.27 15.66 27.25
C LEU A 140 25.50 14.53 28.27
N TYR A 141 26.11 13.42 27.85
CA TYR A 141 26.53 12.34 28.75
C TYR A 141 27.43 12.85 29.88
N ASP A 142 28.43 13.65 29.54
CA ASP A 142 29.37 14.25 30.49
C ASP A 142 28.68 15.30 31.36
N ALA A 143 27.83 16.16 30.78
CA ALA A 143 27.15 17.24 31.49
C ALA A 143 26.25 16.70 32.61
N ILE A 144 25.47 15.66 32.33
CA ILE A 144 24.59 15.00 33.30
C ILE A 144 25.40 14.42 34.47
N ARG A 145 26.60 13.91 34.18
CA ARG A 145 27.53 13.37 35.19
C ARG A 145 28.39 14.45 35.86
N LYS A 146 28.25 15.72 35.49
CA LYS A 146 29.07 16.87 35.92
C LYS A 146 30.56 16.72 35.57
N GLN A 147 30.85 16.20 34.37
CA GLN A 147 32.19 15.91 33.84
C GLN A 147 32.48 16.67 32.53
N VAL A 148 31.64 17.66 32.17
CA VAL A 148 31.74 18.38 30.90
C VAL A 148 32.82 19.47 30.87
N ASP A 149 33.42 19.77 32.03
CA ASP A 149 34.47 20.78 32.19
C ASP A 149 35.64 20.56 31.22
N PHE A 150 36.19 21.64 30.66
CA PHE A 150 37.30 21.58 29.71
C PHE A 150 38.07 22.90 29.62
N LYS A 151 39.23 22.87 28.94
CA LYS A 151 40.04 24.05 28.65
C LYS A 151 40.08 24.33 27.14
N GLN A 152 40.02 25.60 26.76
CA GLN A 152 40.20 26.05 25.38
C GLN A 152 41.15 27.25 25.38
N GLY A 153 42.39 27.01 24.95
CA GLY A 153 43.48 27.96 25.16
C GLY A 153 43.73 28.18 26.66
N GLU A 154 43.84 29.44 27.08
CA GLU A 154 44.03 29.81 28.50
C GLU A 154 42.72 29.83 29.31
N LYS A 155 41.55 29.78 28.64
CA LYS A 155 40.25 29.84 29.31
C LYS A 155 39.80 28.47 29.79
N GLU A 156 39.38 28.41 31.05
CA GLU A 156 38.79 27.23 31.68
C GLU A 156 37.27 27.38 31.75
N TYR A 157 36.54 26.35 31.30
CA TYR A 157 35.08 26.29 31.32
C TYR A 157 34.67 25.20 32.31
N LYS A 158 33.99 25.62 33.40
CA LYS A 158 33.55 24.73 34.47
C LYS A 158 32.08 24.93 34.78
N LEU A 159 31.39 23.86 35.14
CA LEU A 159 30.03 23.96 35.68
C LEU A 159 30.05 24.65 37.05
N ARG A 160 29.06 25.50 37.29
CA ARG A 160 28.84 26.13 38.59
C ARG A 160 28.45 25.10 39.65
N THR A 161 28.97 25.30 40.85
CA THR A 161 28.70 24.46 42.04
C THR A 161 27.94 25.21 43.13
N ASP A 162 27.80 26.53 42.97
CA ASP A 162 27.17 27.45 43.92
C ASP A 162 25.65 27.58 43.72
N ARG A 163 25.07 26.85 42.75
CA ARG A 163 23.62 26.85 42.47
C ARG A 163 23.13 25.53 41.90
N VAL A 164 21.80 25.38 41.88
CA VAL A 164 21.14 24.34 41.10
C VAL A 164 21.30 24.68 39.61
N LEU A 165 21.80 23.71 38.85
CA LEU A 165 21.94 23.83 37.40
C LEU A 165 20.56 23.67 36.74
N PRO A 166 20.31 24.33 35.58
CA PRO A 166 19.08 24.18 34.83
C PRO A 166 18.78 22.71 34.49
N THR A 167 17.49 22.35 34.49
CA THR A 167 17.04 21.03 34.05
C THR A 167 17.28 20.88 32.55
N LEU A 168 17.99 19.82 32.15
CA LEU A 168 18.32 19.56 30.76
C LEU A 168 17.16 18.86 30.04
N ILE A 169 16.83 19.35 28.84
CA ILE A 169 15.79 18.82 27.96
C ILE A 169 16.42 18.66 26.56
N ALA A 170 16.41 17.46 25.99
CA ALA A 170 17.00 17.23 24.66
C ALA A 170 15.96 17.46 23.55
N ARG A 171 16.27 18.31 22.55
CA ARG A 171 15.46 18.39 21.32
C ARG A 171 16.04 17.45 20.28
N ALA A 172 15.28 16.41 19.93
CA ALA A 172 15.65 15.46 18.87
C ALA A 172 15.31 16.03 17.49
N ARG A 173 16.00 15.58 16.44
CA ARG A 173 15.65 15.93 15.05
C ARG A 173 14.20 15.56 14.73
N GLY A 174 13.52 16.36 13.90
CA GLY A 174 12.16 16.08 13.43
C GLY A 174 12.05 14.83 12.56
N TRP A 175 10.84 14.26 12.43
CA TRP A 175 10.61 12.96 11.79
C TRP A 175 11.11 12.82 10.34
N HIS A 176 11.23 13.93 9.63
CA HIS A 176 11.66 14.01 8.24
C HIS A 176 13.17 13.82 8.04
N LEU A 177 13.99 14.01 9.09
CA LEU A 177 15.44 13.87 9.00
C LEU A 177 15.86 12.42 9.24
N GLU A 178 16.90 12.01 8.52
CA GLU A 178 17.57 10.71 8.66
C GLU A 178 18.95 10.91 9.29
N GLU A 179 19.52 9.85 9.85
CA GLU A 179 20.93 9.76 10.22
C GLU A 179 21.63 8.81 9.26
N LYS A 180 22.31 9.36 8.25
CA LYS A 180 22.89 8.59 7.14
C LYS A 180 24.11 7.78 7.53
N HIS A 181 24.73 8.10 8.66
CA HIS A 181 25.92 7.42 9.14
C HIS A 181 25.60 6.18 9.98
N PHE A 182 24.32 5.89 10.23
CA PHE A 182 23.88 4.69 10.94
C PHE A 182 22.77 4.00 10.14
N THR A 183 23.04 2.81 9.63
CA THR A 183 22.07 2.05 8.82
C THR A 183 21.64 0.76 9.50
N VAL A 184 20.39 0.38 9.28
CA VAL A 184 19.79 -0.89 9.72
C VAL A 184 19.08 -1.49 8.52
N ASP A 185 19.37 -2.74 8.19
CA ASP A 185 18.78 -3.45 7.04
C ASP A 185 18.99 -2.70 5.70
N GLY A 186 20.11 -1.97 5.59
CA GLY A 186 20.49 -1.19 4.41
C GLY A 186 19.86 0.21 4.31
N GLU A 187 19.07 0.62 5.31
CA GLU A 187 18.40 1.92 5.32
C GLU A 187 18.94 2.84 6.43
N PRO A 188 19.10 4.16 6.19
CA PRO A 188 19.37 5.13 7.26
C PRO A 188 18.33 5.07 8.37
N ILE A 189 18.78 5.14 9.62
CA ILE A 189 17.87 5.31 10.77
C ILE A 189 17.24 6.71 10.75
N SER A 190 16.05 6.84 11.33
CA SER A 190 15.46 8.14 11.64
C SER A 190 16.40 8.95 12.53
N GLY A 191 16.66 10.22 12.17
CA GLY A 191 17.43 11.13 13.02
C GLY A 191 16.76 11.29 14.39
N SER A 192 15.43 11.37 14.42
CA SER A 192 14.64 11.41 15.67
C SER A 192 14.91 10.22 16.57
N LEU A 193 14.92 9.00 16.01
CA LEU A 193 15.14 7.78 16.79
C LEU A 193 16.59 7.65 17.23
N PHE A 194 17.54 8.10 16.40
CA PHE A 194 18.96 8.11 16.75
C PHE A 194 19.24 9.05 17.93
N ASP A 195 18.76 10.29 17.85
CA ASP A 195 19.00 11.30 18.89
C ASP A 195 18.31 10.93 20.20
N PHE A 196 17.02 10.57 20.12
CA PHE A 196 16.25 10.10 21.26
C PHE A 196 16.88 8.86 21.87
N GLY A 197 17.12 7.82 21.06
CA GLY A 197 17.54 6.52 21.54
C GLY A 197 18.92 6.58 22.19
N THR A 198 19.86 7.32 21.61
CA THR A 198 21.20 7.51 22.15
C THR A 198 21.15 8.31 23.45
N TYR A 199 20.41 9.43 23.49
CA TYR A 199 20.31 10.24 24.70
C TYR A 199 19.60 9.51 25.84
N PHE A 200 18.46 8.87 25.54
CA PHE A 200 17.67 8.12 26.50
C PHE A 200 18.49 6.98 27.11
N PHE A 201 19.02 6.07 26.27
CA PHE A 201 19.66 4.85 26.74
C PHE A 201 20.85 5.14 27.65
N ASN A 202 21.65 6.16 27.31
CA ASN A 202 22.85 6.48 28.07
C ASN A 202 22.59 7.26 29.37
N ASN A 203 21.44 7.92 29.50
CA ASN A 203 21.26 8.94 30.55
C ASN A 203 20.01 8.76 31.41
N ALA A 204 19.02 7.98 30.98
CA ALA A 204 17.72 7.90 31.65
C ALA A 204 17.83 7.51 33.14
N GLU A 205 18.61 6.47 33.45
CA GLU A 205 18.81 6.03 34.84
C GLU A 205 19.56 7.06 35.69
N GLU A 206 20.61 7.68 35.14
CA GLU A 206 21.42 8.67 35.86
C GLU A 206 20.63 9.96 36.12
N LEU A 207 19.79 10.39 35.19
CA LEU A 207 18.87 11.52 35.35
C LEU A 207 17.87 11.27 36.49
N VAL A 208 17.25 10.09 36.52
CA VAL A 208 16.32 9.69 37.60
C VAL A 208 17.04 9.63 38.94
N LYS A 209 18.24 9.04 38.99
CA LYS A 209 19.07 8.99 40.21
C LYS A 209 19.40 10.39 40.75
N ARG A 210 19.55 11.38 39.87
CA ARG A 210 19.83 12.78 40.22
C ARG A 210 18.58 13.60 40.54
N GLY A 211 17.39 13.00 40.49
CA GLY A 211 16.14 13.65 40.87
C GLY A 211 15.42 14.37 39.73
N THR A 212 15.79 14.11 38.47
CA THR A 212 15.08 14.58 37.27
C THR A 212 14.65 13.38 36.41
N GLY A 213 14.57 13.51 35.09
CA GLY A 213 14.20 12.43 34.19
C GLY A 213 14.61 12.70 32.74
N PRO A 214 14.45 11.70 31.86
CA PRO A 214 14.72 11.85 30.44
C PRO A 214 13.64 12.72 29.77
N TYR A 215 13.96 13.99 29.55
CA TYR A 215 13.03 14.98 29.02
C TYR A 215 13.40 15.39 27.60
N PHE A 216 12.36 15.60 26.77
CA PHE A 216 12.50 15.86 25.34
C PHE A 216 11.66 17.04 24.87
N TYR A 217 12.18 17.73 23.87
CA TYR A 217 11.42 18.60 22.98
C TYR A 217 11.18 17.90 21.64
N LEU A 218 9.95 17.94 21.15
CA LEU A 218 9.48 17.19 19.96
C LEU A 218 9.06 18.18 18.86
N PRO A 219 9.88 18.38 17.81
CA PRO A 219 9.66 19.41 16.81
C PRO A 219 8.82 18.97 15.62
N LYS A 220 8.26 19.96 14.92
CA LYS A 220 7.70 19.89 13.55
C LYS A 220 6.70 18.75 13.30
N MET A 221 5.93 18.37 14.32
CA MET A 221 4.84 17.42 14.15
C MET A 221 3.68 18.06 13.40
N GLU A 222 2.94 17.26 12.65
CA GLU A 222 1.81 17.73 11.83
C GLU A 222 0.50 17.00 12.11
N SER A 223 0.51 15.97 12.95
CA SER A 223 -0.71 15.30 13.38
C SER A 223 -0.55 14.63 14.75
N HIS A 224 -1.67 14.40 15.43
CA HIS A 224 -1.73 13.60 16.66
C HIS A 224 -1.20 12.17 16.46
N LEU A 225 -1.27 11.61 15.25
CA LEU A 225 -0.73 10.28 14.97
C LEU A 225 0.81 10.23 15.04
N GLU A 226 1.48 11.34 14.80
CA GLU A 226 2.92 11.46 15.03
C GLU A 226 3.24 11.60 16.52
N ALA A 227 2.36 12.23 17.30
CA ALA A 227 2.44 12.23 18.75
C ALA A 227 2.23 10.81 19.32
N ARG A 228 1.31 10.03 18.73
CA ARG A 228 1.14 8.60 19.05
C ARG A 228 2.41 7.80 18.76
N LEU A 229 3.07 8.05 17.62
CA LEU A 229 4.34 7.40 17.30
C LEU A 229 5.40 7.68 18.37
N TRP A 230 5.54 8.94 18.82
CA TRP A 230 6.42 9.26 19.95
C TRP A 230 6.02 8.54 21.24
N ASN A 231 4.73 8.49 21.56
CA ASN A 231 4.23 7.78 22.72
C ASN A 231 4.61 6.29 22.69
N ASP A 232 4.47 5.64 21.54
CA ASP A 232 4.83 4.23 21.35
C ASP A 232 6.34 4.01 21.48
N VAL A 233 7.15 4.93 20.94
CA VAL A 233 8.61 4.95 21.11
C VAL A 233 8.99 5.08 22.59
N PHE A 234 8.35 5.99 23.33
CA PHE A 234 8.59 6.18 24.77
C PHE A 234 8.23 4.95 25.58
N ASN A 235 7.06 4.37 25.31
CA ASN A 235 6.62 3.14 25.98
C ASN A 235 7.61 2.00 25.75
N LEU A 236 8.02 1.77 24.51
CA LEU A 236 9.00 0.71 24.23
C LEU A 236 10.35 0.99 24.89
N ALA A 237 10.82 2.24 24.87
CA ALA A 237 12.08 2.61 25.49
C ALA A 237 12.07 2.38 27.01
N GLN A 238 10.99 2.76 27.68
CA GLN A 238 10.80 2.54 29.11
C GLN A 238 10.67 1.06 29.45
N ASP A 239 9.88 0.31 28.68
CA ASP A 239 9.74 -1.13 28.85
C ASP A 239 11.09 -1.86 28.62
N TYR A 240 11.91 -1.38 27.67
CA TYR A 240 13.21 -1.98 27.33
C TYR A 240 14.23 -1.92 28.48
N ILE A 241 14.30 -0.82 29.22
CA ILE A 241 15.21 -0.66 30.36
C ILE A 241 14.52 -0.87 31.73
N GLY A 242 13.25 -1.32 31.74
CA GLY A 242 12.50 -1.52 32.98
C GLY A 242 12.15 -0.23 33.74
N MET A 243 12.07 0.90 33.04
CA MET A 243 11.69 2.19 33.61
C MET A 243 10.16 2.34 33.70
N ARG A 244 9.66 2.97 34.78
CA ARG A 244 8.22 3.22 34.97
C ARG A 244 7.66 4.08 33.84
N ARG A 245 6.50 3.71 33.27
CA ARG A 245 5.76 4.53 32.28
C ARG A 245 5.44 5.93 32.81
N GLY A 246 5.48 6.93 31.93
CA GLY A 246 5.37 8.34 32.31
C GLY A 246 6.59 8.97 32.98
N THR A 247 7.74 8.28 33.05
CA THR A 247 9.01 8.89 33.49
C THR A 247 9.63 9.77 32.40
N ILE A 248 9.56 9.33 31.13
CA ILE A 248 9.86 10.20 29.98
C ILE A 248 8.85 11.36 29.94
N ARG A 249 9.34 12.58 29.67
CA ARG A 249 8.48 13.74 29.37
C ARG A 249 8.78 14.36 28.01
N GLY A 250 7.75 14.71 27.26
CA GLY A 250 7.84 15.36 25.96
C GLY A 250 7.08 16.69 25.94
N THR A 251 7.79 17.78 25.64
CA THR A 251 7.18 19.08 25.30
C THR A 251 7.10 19.18 23.77
N VAL A 252 5.90 19.41 23.24
CA VAL A 252 5.70 19.45 21.79
C VAL A 252 5.73 20.89 21.29
N LEU A 253 6.51 21.17 20.25
CA LEU A 253 6.42 22.46 19.57
C LEU A 253 5.22 22.42 18.62
N ILE A 254 4.21 23.26 18.87
CA ILE A 254 3.09 23.43 17.90
C ILE A 254 3.53 24.46 16.89
N GLU A 255 4.52 24.10 16.08
CA GLU A 255 5.16 25.00 15.13
C GLU A 255 4.80 24.65 13.69
N THR A 256 3.71 23.92 13.49
CA THR A 256 3.11 23.69 12.18
C THR A 256 1.64 24.06 12.20
N ILE A 257 1.14 24.60 11.09
CA ILE A 257 -0.27 24.98 11.00
C ILE A 257 -1.22 23.79 11.17
N PRO A 258 -0.95 22.55 10.65
CA PRO A 258 -1.83 21.41 10.92
C PRO A 258 -1.90 21.05 12.41
N ALA A 259 -0.78 21.10 13.13
CA ALA A 259 -0.77 20.77 14.55
C ALA A 259 -1.60 21.74 15.42
N ALA A 260 -1.80 22.98 14.98
CA ALA A 260 -2.67 23.92 15.69
C ALA A 260 -4.15 23.50 15.73
N PHE A 261 -4.58 22.67 14.77
CA PHE A 261 -5.95 22.10 14.73
C PHE A 261 -6.07 20.80 15.53
N GLU A 262 -4.96 20.26 16.03
CA GLU A 262 -4.91 18.94 16.69
C GLU A 262 -4.21 19.00 18.06
N MET A 263 -4.15 20.18 18.71
CA MET A 263 -3.42 20.36 19.97
C MET A 263 -3.93 19.46 21.10
N ASP A 264 -5.26 19.32 21.22
CA ASP A 264 -5.88 18.48 22.25
C ASP A 264 -5.57 16.99 22.00
N GLU A 265 -5.68 16.56 20.75
CA GLU A 265 -5.38 15.20 20.32
C GLU A 265 -3.89 14.88 20.50
N ILE A 266 -2.98 15.81 20.21
CA ILE A 266 -1.54 15.66 20.46
C ILE A 266 -1.27 15.44 21.95
N ILE A 267 -1.85 16.25 22.84
CA ILE A 267 -1.71 16.05 24.29
C ILE A 267 -2.33 14.71 24.69
N TYR A 268 -3.48 14.34 24.12
CA TYR A 268 -4.18 13.10 24.44
C TYR A 268 -3.36 11.86 24.06
N GLU A 269 -2.74 11.84 22.88
CA GLU A 269 -1.88 10.74 22.44
C GLU A 269 -0.60 10.62 23.29
N LEU A 270 -0.13 11.74 23.85
CA LEU A 270 0.99 11.79 24.78
C LEU A 270 0.54 11.93 26.24
N ARG A 271 -0.70 11.61 26.63
CA ARG A 271 -1.24 11.95 27.96
C ARG A 271 -0.52 11.34 29.16
N ASP A 272 0.28 10.30 28.94
CA ASP A 272 1.13 9.72 29.98
C ASP A 272 2.52 10.36 30.05
N HIS A 273 2.94 11.07 28.99
CA HIS A 273 4.30 11.58 28.76
C HIS A 273 4.35 13.09 28.49
N SER A 274 3.24 13.80 28.33
CA SER A 274 3.24 15.22 27.96
C SER A 274 3.80 16.09 29.07
N SER A 275 4.64 17.06 28.73
CA SER A 275 5.04 18.16 29.62
C SER A 275 4.63 19.53 29.08
N GLY A 276 3.70 19.56 28.13
CA GLY A 276 3.15 20.79 27.58
C GLY A 276 3.40 20.99 26.08
N LEU A 277 2.95 22.13 25.60
CA LEU A 277 3.14 22.61 24.23
C LEU A 277 3.96 23.91 24.23
N ASN A 278 4.59 24.24 23.11
CA ASN A 278 5.35 25.48 22.93
C ASN A 278 4.88 26.26 21.69
N CYS A 279 4.89 27.59 21.82
CA CYS A 279 4.64 28.52 20.74
C CYS A 279 5.89 28.79 19.89
N GLY A 280 5.83 28.47 18.60
CA GLY A 280 6.82 28.86 17.59
C GLY A 280 6.39 30.09 16.78
N ARG A 281 7.36 30.83 16.23
CA ARG A 281 7.07 31.92 15.26
C ARG A 281 7.51 31.55 13.85
N TRP A 282 8.82 31.35 13.63
CA TRP A 282 9.34 31.16 12.27
C TRP A 282 8.91 29.86 11.62
N ASP A 283 9.02 28.73 12.33
CA ASP A 283 8.54 27.44 11.81
C ASP A 283 7.03 27.44 11.54
N TYR A 284 6.24 28.10 12.40
CA TYR A 284 4.79 28.19 12.23
C TYR A 284 4.41 28.99 10.98
N ILE A 285 5.04 30.15 10.77
CA ILE A 285 4.84 30.98 9.57
C ILE A 285 5.33 30.24 8.31
N PHE A 286 6.50 29.61 8.40
CA PHE A 286 7.02 28.74 7.34
C PHE A 286 6.00 27.65 6.99
N SER A 287 5.43 26.98 7.98
CA SER A 287 4.44 25.93 7.80
C SER A 287 3.15 26.45 7.16
N VAL A 288 2.67 27.64 7.53
CA VAL A 288 1.53 28.30 6.89
C VAL A 288 1.81 28.49 5.40
N ILE A 289 2.96 29.10 5.06
CA ILE A 289 3.35 29.31 3.66
C ILE A 289 3.46 27.98 2.93
N LYS A 290 4.13 26.99 3.51
CA LYS A 290 4.34 25.66 2.92
C LYS A 290 3.03 24.94 2.62
N ARG A 291 2.11 24.92 3.60
CA ARG A 291 0.89 24.13 3.55
C ARG A 291 -0.16 24.78 2.65
N PHE A 292 -0.19 26.11 2.56
CA PHE A 292 -1.08 26.87 1.67
C PHE A 292 -0.37 27.47 0.45
N ARG A 293 0.77 26.90 0.05
CA ARG A 293 1.65 27.47 -0.99
C ARG A 293 0.96 27.73 -2.34
N GLN A 294 -0.05 26.92 -2.69
CA GLN A 294 -0.80 27.08 -3.94
C GLN A 294 -1.99 28.05 -3.83
N ASN A 295 -2.31 28.55 -2.64
CA ASN A 295 -3.47 29.40 -2.42
C ASN A 295 -3.06 30.89 -2.33
N PRO A 296 -3.47 31.75 -3.31
CA PRO A 296 -3.10 33.16 -3.32
C PRO A 296 -3.69 33.96 -2.16
N ASN A 297 -4.72 33.46 -1.48
CA ASN A 297 -5.31 34.11 -0.30
C ASN A 297 -4.44 34.00 0.96
N PHE A 298 -3.37 33.20 0.91
CA PHE A 298 -2.44 32.97 2.03
C PHE A 298 -1.08 33.62 1.82
N VAL A 299 -0.97 34.56 0.88
CA VAL A 299 0.24 35.35 0.66
C VAL A 299 0.48 36.27 1.86
N LEU A 300 1.66 36.16 2.48
CA LEU A 300 2.05 36.96 3.64
C LEU A 300 2.95 38.14 3.23
N PRO A 301 2.87 39.29 3.94
CA PRO A 301 3.79 40.41 3.74
C PRO A 301 5.19 40.09 4.30
N ASP A 302 6.11 41.05 4.30
CA ASP A 302 7.43 40.91 4.92
C ASP A 302 7.33 40.26 6.31
N ARG A 303 8.13 39.22 6.60
CA ARG A 303 8.01 38.43 7.85
C ARG A 303 8.15 39.24 9.14
N SER A 304 8.79 40.41 9.08
CA SER A 304 8.87 41.35 10.22
C SER A 304 7.48 41.86 10.63
N ALA A 305 6.56 42.03 9.68
CA ALA A 305 5.18 42.45 9.91
C ALA A 305 4.28 41.33 10.46
N VAL A 306 4.67 40.06 10.26
CA VAL A 306 3.98 38.89 10.80
C VAL A 306 4.38 38.67 12.26
N THR A 307 3.93 39.56 13.16
CA THR A 307 4.21 39.52 14.60
C THR A 307 3.32 38.51 15.33
N MET A 308 3.60 38.24 16.61
CA MET A 308 2.74 37.37 17.43
C MET A 308 1.35 37.96 17.77
N THR A 309 1.05 39.18 17.30
CA THR A 309 -0.21 39.90 17.56
C THR A 309 -1.12 39.99 16.34
N VAL A 310 -0.69 39.51 15.17
CA VAL A 310 -1.53 39.46 13.97
C VAL A 310 -2.61 38.38 14.14
N PRO A 311 -3.77 38.48 13.46
CA PRO A 311 -4.97 37.70 13.82
C PRO A 311 -4.74 36.20 14.01
N PHE A 312 -4.17 35.51 13.01
CA PHE A 312 -3.97 34.06 13.11
C PHE A 312 -2.91 33.63 14.15
N MET A 313 -1.90 34.47 14.41
CA MET A 313 -0.88 34.19 15.44
C MET A 313 -1.43 34.41 16.85
N ASP A 314 -2.25 35.44 17.04
CA ASP A 314 -2.91 35.71 18.31
C ASP A 314 -3.94 34.62 18.65
N ALA A 315 -4.73 34.19 17.67
CA ALA A 315 -5.64 33.04 17.80
C ALA A 315 -4.90 31.76 18.18
N TYR A 316 -3.77 31.48 17.51
CA TYR A 316 -2.88 30.36 17.80
C TYR A 316 -2.35 30.39 19.25
N VAL A 317 -1.82 31.52 19.72
CA VAL A 317 -1.32 31.68 21.10
C VAL A 317 -2.43 31.44 22.12
N LYS A 318 -3.58 32.09 21.93
CA LYS A 318 -4.73 31.98 22.84
C LYS A 318 -5.25 30.53 22.92
N LEU A 319 -5.37 29.86 21.77
CA LEU A 319 -5.80 28.47 21.71
C LEU A 319 -4.81 27.54 22.41
N LEU A 320 -3.50 27.73 22.20
CA LEU A 320 -2.47 26.90 22.83
C LEU A 320 -2.51 27.00 24.36
N ILE A 321 -2.56 28.22 24.90
CA ILE A 321 -2.63 28.45 26.35
C ILE A 321 -3.89 27.80 26.92
N LYS A 322 -5.06 28.08 26.33
CA LYS A 322 -6.32 27.49 26.76
C LYS A 322 -6.25 25.96 26.78
N THR A 323 -5.77 25.36 25.70
CA THR A 323 -5.70 23.90 25.54
C THR A 323 -4.77 23.29 26.58
N CYS A 324 -3.54 23.78 26.71
CA CYS A 324 -2.56 23.28 27.67
C CYS A 324 -3.07 23.40 29.11
N HIS A 325 -3.56 24.58 29.48
CA HIS A 325 -4.03 24.83 30.83
C HIS A 325 -5.28 24.02 31.14
N ARG A 326 -6.22 23.86 30.20
CA ARG A 326 -7.36 22.94 30.36
C ARG A 326 -6.89 21.52 30.64
N ARG A 327 -5.82 21.05 29.99
CA ARG A 327 -5.26 19.71 30.20
C ARG A 327 -4.26 19.60 31.35
N GLY A 328 -3.91 20.70 32.01
CA GLY A 328 -2.99 20.70 33.15
C GLY A 328 -1.53 20.45 32.78
N VAL A 329 -1.12 20.90 31.59
CA VAL A 329 0.27 20.84 31.10
C VAL A 329 0.76 22.23 30.72
N HIS A 330 2.08 22.42 30.54
CA HIS A 330 2.64 23.75 30.29
C HIS A 330 2.26 24.34 28.93
N ALA A 331 2.04 25.65 28.88
CA ALA A 331 1.98 26.48 27.70
C ALA A 331 3.22 27.39 27.61
N MET A 332 4.22 26.99 26.82
CA MET A 332 5.49 27.71 26.70
C MET A 332 5.42 28.80 25.62
N GLY A 333 5.97 29.97 25.90
CA GLY A 333 6.07 31.13 25.00
C GLY A 333 7.23 31.03 23.99
N GLY A 334 7.39 32.08 23.18
CA GLY A 334 8.29 32.08 22.03
C GLY A 334 9.72 32.57 22.32
N MET A 335 10.55 32.53 21.27
CA MET A 335 11.98 32.89 21.32
C MET A 335 12.23 34.40 21.38
N ALA A 336 13.20 34.82 22.21
CA ALA A 336 13.94 36.06 22.04
C ALA A 336 15.40 35.75 21.65
N ALA A 337 15.75 36.07 20.40
CA ALA A 337 17.01 35.69 19.76
C ALA A 337 18.06 36.82 19.73
N GLN A 338 17.77 37.97 20.33
CA GLN A 338 18.63 39.15 20.29
C GLN A 338 20.01 38.91 20.92
N ILE A 339 21.05 39.28 20.18
CA ILE A 339 22.42 39.34 20.67
C ILE A 339 22.69 40.79 21.11
N PRO A 340 23.24 41.04 22.31
CA PRO A 340 23.60 42.38 22.73
C PRO A 340 24.48 43.11 21.71
N ILE A 341 24.06 44.30 21.31
CA ILE A 341 24.75 45.11 20.30
C ILE A 341 25.85 45.89 21.04
N LYS A 342 27.12 45.65 20.66
CA LYS A 342 28.27 46.34 21.25
C LYS A 342 28.53 47.63 20.47
N ASN A 343 28.92 48.68 21.19
CA ASN A 343 29.30 49.99 20.63
C ASN A 343 28.15 50.78 19.98
N ASP A 344 26.89 50.42 20.27
CA ASP A 344 25.68 51.17 19.89
C ASP A 344 24.63 51.02 21.00
N ASP A 345 24.73 51.87 22.03
CA ASP A 345 23.90 51.77 23.24
C ASP A 345 22.42 52.05 22.95
N GLU A 346 22.11 52.91 21.98
CA GLU A 346 20.74 53.26 21.62
C GLU A 346 20.05 52.09 20.90
N ALA A 347 20.70 51.49 19.90
CA ALA A 347 20.17 50.32 19.21
C ALA A 347 20.05 49.12 20.16
N ASN A 348 21.04 48.92 21.04
CA ASN A 348 20.99 47.88 22.06
C ASN A 348 19.81 48.10 23.02
N LYS A 349 19.62 49.32 23.53
CA LYS A 349 18.50 49.64 24.42
C LYS A 349 17.16 49.36 23.76
N LYS A 350 16.97 49.79 22.51
CA LYS A 350 15.74 49.54 21.74
C LYS A 350 15.47 48.05 21.56
N ALA A 351 16.49 47.25 21.25
CA ALA A 351 16.36 45.80 21.11
C ALA A 351 15.96 45.14 22.44
N MET A 352 16.61 45.52 23.55
CA MET A 352 16.30 44.98 24.89
C MET A 352 14.91 45.40 25.39
N ASP A 353 14.48 46.63 25.11
CA ASP A 353 13.13 47.09 25.44
C ASP A 353 12.05 46.33 24.64
N SER A 354 12.32 45.99 23.37
CA SER A 354 11.41 45.12 22.60
C SER A 354 11.32 43.72 23.21
N VAL A 355 12.45 43.13 23.66
CA VAL A 355 12.44 41.84 24.35
C VAL A 355 11.59 41.92 25.62
N ARG A 356 11.77 42.97 26.43
CA ARG A 356 10.97 43.18 27.65
C ARG A 356 9.47 43.27 27.33
N ALA A 357 9.09 44.04 26.31
CA ALA A 357 7.70 44.19 25.90
C ALA A 357 7.08 42.85 25.43
N ASP A 358 7.82 42.07 24.63
CA ASP A 358 7.36 40.77 24.15
C ASP A 358 7.20 39.76 25.28
N LYS A 359 8.15 39.69 26.22
CA LYS A 359 8.04 38.78 27.38
C LYS A 359 6.91 39.18 28.32
N LEU A 360 6.66 40.48 28.47
CA LEU A 360 5.56 40.98 29.29
C LEU A 360 4.21 40.61 28.68
N ARG A 361 4.10 40.66 27.35
CA ARG A 361 2.91 40.19 26.63
C ARG A 361 2.67 38.69 26.85
N GLU A 362 3.72 37.87 26.76
CA GLU A 362 3.61 36.41 26.91
C GLU A 362 3.12 35.99 28.30
N VAL A 363 3.77 36.50 29.36
CA VAL A 363 3.38 36.16 30.75
C VAL A 363 1.96 36.66 31.07
N ARG A 364 1.57 37.83 30.55
CA ARG A 364 0.20 38.36 30.71
C ARG A 364 -0.85 37.57 29.92
N ALA A 365 -0.48 36.99 28.78
CA ALA A 365 -1.36 36.09 28.05
C ALA A 365 -1.59 34.77 28.82
N GLY A 366 -0.67 34.40 29.72
CA GLY A 366 -0.75 33.20 30.53
C GLY A 366 0.24 32.12 30.12
N HIS A 367 1.33 32.43 29.43
CA HIS A 367 2.39 31.45 29.23
C HIS A 367 3.09 31.10 30.55
N ASP A 368 3.39 29.82 30.77
CA ASP A 368 4.10 29.34 31.97
C ASP A 368 5.62 29.59 31.93
N GLY A 369 6.13 30.01 30.77
CA GLY A 369 7.53 30.31 30.57
C GLY A 369 7.83 30.79 29.16
N THR A 370 9.09 31.13 28.89
CA THR A 370 9.54 31.70 27.61
C THR A 370 10.95 31.28 27.24
N TRP A 371 11.32 31.48 25.97
CA TRP A 371 12.63 31.13 25.42
C TRP A 371 13.56 32.33 25.21
N VAL A 372 14.84 32.09 25.46
CA VAL A 372 15.95 32.99 25.12
C VAL A 372 17.08 32.21 24.42
N ALA A 373 17.75 32.84 23.45
CA ALA A 373 18.90 32.23 22.76
C ALA A 373 20.27 32.67 23.34
N HIS A 374 20.28 33.69 24.21
CA HIS A 374 21.52 34.26 24.75
C HIS A 374 21.43 34.51 26.26
N PRO A 375 22.46 34.18 27.06
CA PRO A 375 22.43 34.32 28.52
C PRO A 375 22.10 35.74 29.01
N ALA A 376 22.54 36.78 28.29
CA ALA A 376 22.24 38.17 28.65
C ALA A 376 20.73 38.52 28.64
N LEU A 377 19.92 37.79 27.87
CA LEU A 377 18.48 38.00 27.83
C LEU A 377 17.75 37.30 28.99
N ALA A 378 18.39 36.32 29.62
CA ALA A 378 17.80 35.56 30.73
C ALA A 378 17.42 36.48 31.89
N ALA A 379 18.25 37.46 32.22
CA ALA A 379 17.99 38.41 33.30
C ALA A 379 16.74 39.26 33.02
N ILE A 380 16.58 39.77 31.80
CA ILE A 380 15.41 40.58 31.39
C ILE A 380 14.14 39.74 31.42
N ALA A 381 14.20 38.53 30.86
CA ALA A 381 13.06 37.62 30.86
C ALA A 381 12.67 37.25 32.31
N ALA A 382 13.65 36.92 33.16
CA ALA A 382 13.43 36.55 34.55
C ALA A 382 12.83 37.69 35.36
N GLU A 383 13.30 38.93 35.18
CA GLU A 383 12.71 40.13 35.79
C GLU A 383 11.21 40.21 35.48
N VAL A 384 10.85 40.08 34.21
CA VAL A 384 9.46 40.18 33.73
C VAL A 384 8.59 39.03 34.25
N PHE A 385 9.05 37.79 34.13
CA PHE A 385 8.29 36.62 34.56
C PHE A 385 8.16 36.55 36.08
N ASN A 386 9.21 36.87 36.85
CA ASN A 386 9.13 36.89 38.31
C ASN A 386 8.12 37.93 38.82
N ALA A 387 8.05 39.09 38.17
CA ALA A 387 7.11 40.14 38.56
C ALA A 387 5.64 39.81 38.23
N ASN A 388 5.37 39.05 37.17
CA ASN A 388 4.00 38.81 36.67
C ASN A 388 3.52 37.36 36.85
N MET A 389 4.40 36.43 37.22
CA MET A 389 4.13 35.02 37.53
C MET A 389 4.81 34.65 38.87
N PRO A 390 4.18 35.00 40.02
CA PRO A 390 4.73 34.72 41.34
C PRO A 390 4.66 33.22 41.71
N THR A 391 3.79 32.45 41.05
CA THR A 391 3.73 30.99 41.16
C THR A 391 4.79 30.31 40.28
N PRO A 392 5.05 29.00 40.47
CA PRO A 392 5.95 28.25 39.57
C PRO A 392 5.48 28.23 38.10
N ASN A 393 4.17 28.32 37.87
CA ASN A 393 3.51 28.31 36.57
C ASN A 393 2.10 28.93 36.67
N GLN A 394 1.42 29.12 35.53
CA GLN A 394 0.11 29.73 35.36
C GLN A 394 -0.99 28.74 34.91
N MET A 395 -0.78 27.42 35.02
CA MET A 395 -1.79 26.41 34.61
C MET A 395 -3.17 26.55 35.29
N HIS A 396 -3.24 27.26 36.42
CA HIS A 396 -4.49 27.61 37.10
C HIS A 396 -5.34 28.65 36.33
N ILE A 397 -4.74 29.39 35.39
CA ILE A 397 -5.41 30.37 34.51
C ILE A 397 -5.97 29.63 33.29
N ARG A 398 -7.19 29.08 33.38
CA ARG A 398 -7.75 28.18 32.35
C ARG A 398 -8.16 28.84 31.02
N ARG A 399 -8.24 30.18 30.97
CA ARG A 399 -8.64 30.96 29.77
C ARG A 399 -9.98 30.50 29.15
N GLU A 400 -10.99 30.25 29.98
CA GLU A 400 -12.30 29.74 29.53
C GLU A 400 -13.02 30.71 28.57
N GLU A 401 -12.73 32.01 28.68
CA GLU A 401 -13.27 33.07 27.83
C GLU A 401 -12.76 33.03 26.39
N VAL A 402 -11.66 32.32 26.12
CA VAL A 402 -11.08 32.21 24.78
C VAL A 402 -11.93 31.27 23.93
N HIS A 403 -12.42 31.75 22.80
CA HIS A 403 -13.04 30.92 21.76
C HIS A 403 -12.31 31.18 20.43
N VAL A 404 -11.71 30.13 19.88
CA VAL A 404 -10.94 30.19 18.63
C VAL A 404 -11.56 29.20 17.66
N THR A 405 -11.93 29.68 16.48
CA THR A 405 -12.48 28.89 15.38
C THR A 405 -11.38 28.54 14.37
N ALA A 406 -11.69 27.63 13.45
CA ALA A 406 -10.79 27.33 12.33
C ALA A 406 -10.50 28.58 11.48
N ASN A 407 -11.50 29.44 11.26
CA ASN A 407 -11.33 30.68 10.50
C ASN A 407 -10.38 31.65 11.18
N ASP A 408 -10.35 31.71 12.52
CA ASP A 408 -9.42 32.56 13.25
C ASP A 408 -7.97 32.11 13.02
N LEU A 409 -7.70 30.81 13.03
CA LEU A 409 -6.38 30.23 12.71
C LEU A 409 -5.97 30.38 11.24
N LEU A 410 -6.94 30.64 10.35
CA LEU A 410 -6.72 30.85 8.91
C LEU A 410 -6.85 32.32 8.49
N ASN A 411 -6.93 33.25 9.46
CA ASN A 411 -7.12 34.67 9.20
C ASN A 411 -5.81 35.36 8.82
N MET A 412 -5.51 35.37 7.51
CA MET A 412 -4.29 35.97 6.94
C MET A 412 -4.36 37.49 6.74
N ASN A 413 -5.30 38.19 7.40
CA ASN A 413 -5.37 39.66 7.39
C ASN A 413 -4.22 40.28 8.19
N VAL A 414 -3.02 40.23 7.61
CA VAL A 414 -1.80 40.76 8.22
C VAL A 414 -1.49 42.14 7.63
N PRO A 415 -1.50 43.22 8.44
CA PRO A 415 -1.10 44.52 7.95
C PRO A 415 0.39 44.50 7.62
N GLY A 416 0.75 44.88 6.39
CA GLY A 416 2.13 44.89 5.96
C GLY A 416 2.26 45.09 4.45
N LYS A 417 3.49 45.27 3.99
CA LYS A 417 3.83 45.34 2.57
C LYS A 417 4.93 44.32 2.27
N ILE A 418 5.08 44.00 0.99
CA ILE A 418 6.24 43.26 0.48
C ILE A 418 7.18 44.29 -0.11
N THR A 419 8.45 44.33 0.29
CA THR A 419 9.40 45.36 -0.13
C THR A 419 10.65 44.75 -0.77
N GLU A 420 11.36 45.48 -1.63
CA GLU A 420 12.67 45.01 -2.12
C GLU A 420 13.66 44.84 -0.95
N GLU A 421 13.60 45.70 0.07
CA GLU A 421 14.41 45.56 1.28
C GLU A 421 14.11 44.24 2.00
N GLY A 422 12.83 43.88 2.14
CA GLY A 422 12.40 42.59 2.69
C GLY A 422 12.93 41.38 1.91
N ILE A 423 12.93 41.48 0.57
CA ILE A 423 13.52 40.46 -0.32
C ILE A 423 15.02 40.31 -0.06
N ARG A 424 15.77 41.43 -0.09
CA ARG A 424 17.24 41.43 0.15
C ARG A 424 17.58 40.91 1.54
N LYS A 425 16.79 41.27 2.56
CA LYS A 425 16.96 40.77 3.93
C LYS A 425 16.76 39.26 4.02
N ASN A 426 15.73 38.71 3.36
CA ASN A 426 15.51 37.26 3.30
C ASN A 426 16.63 36.53 2.55
N LEU A 427 17.15 37.11 1.46
CA LEU A 427 18.30 36.56 0.74
C LEU A 427 19.57 36.58 1.59
N ASN A 428 19.87 37.69 2.26
CA ASN A 428 21.03 37.84 3.14
C ASN A 428 21.02 36.81 4.27
N ILE A 429 19.88 36.65 4.94
CA ILE A 429 19.73 35.74 6.07
C ILE A 429 19.71 34.28 5.61
N GLY A 430 18.98 33.96 4.53
CA GLY A 430 18.98 32.61 3.96
C GLY A 430 20.38 32.18 3.52
N LEU A 431 21.11 33.03 2.79
CA LEU A 431 22.49 32.75 2.37
C LEU A 431 23.44 32.62 3.56
N GLY A 432 23.40 33.57 4.51
CA GLY A 432 24.25 33.54 5.70
C GLY A 432 24.05 32.28 6.54
N TYR A 433 22.79 31.87 6.73
CA TYR A 433 22.48 30.66 7.47
C TYR A 433 22.90 29.39 6.71
N MET A 434 22.51 29.26 5.44
CA MET A 434 22.87 28.09 4.61
C MET A 434 24.38 27.91 4.51
N GLU A 435 25.13 29.01 4.39
CA GLU A 435 26.59 29.00 4.37
C GLU A 435 27.19 28.46 5.68
N GLY A 436 26.71 28.97 6.83
CA GLY A 436 27.12 28.49 8.15
C GLY A 436 26.81 27.01 8.33
N TRP A 437 25.60 26.60 7.94
CA TRP A 437 25.13 25.22 8.07
C TRP A 437 25.95 24.25 7.21
N LEU A 438 26.30 24.63 5.99
CA LEU A 438 27.19 23.87 5.10
C LEU A 438 28.63 23.75 5.64
N ARG A 439 29.04 24.62 6.56
CA ARG A 439 30.30 24.52 7.32
C ARG A 439 30.17 23.76 8.64
N GLY A 440 29.00 23.19 8.92
CA GLY A 440 28.73 22.47 10.17
C GLY A 440 28.31 23.36 11.35
N VAL A 441 27.90 24.60 11.11
CA VAL A 441 27.44 25.55 12.15
C VAL A 441 25.95 25.84 11.96
N GLY A 442 25.09 25.30 12.83
CA GLY A 442 23.63 25.48 12.76
C GLY A 442 23.09 26.63 13.61
N CYS A 443 23.92 27.27 14.43
CA CYS A 443 23.51 28.39 15.30
C CYS A 443 24.34 29.61 14.89
N VAL A 444 23.78 30.46 14.04
CA VAL A 444 24.54 31.46 13.28
C VAL A 444 24.16 32.89 13.71
N PRO A 445 25.11 33.71 14.21
CA PRO A 445 24.83 35.11 14.49
C PRO A 445 24.74 35.91 13.19
N ILE A 446 23.55 36.41 12.85
CA ILE A 446 23.30 37.22 11.65
C ILE A 446 22.54 38.48 12.08
N ASN A 447 23.04 39.66 11.72
CA ASN A 447 22.38 40.94 12.03
C ASN A 447 21.97 41.11 13.50
N TYR A 448 22.86 40.72 14.43
CA TYR A 448 22.64 40.74 15.89
C TYR A 448 21.50 39.83 16.39
N LEU A 449 21.11 38.82 15.61
CA LEU A 449 20.19 37.77 16.02
C LEU A 449 20.92 36.41 15.96
N MET A 450 20.61 35.54 16.92
CA MET A 450 21.06 34.16 16.88
C MET A 450 20.06 33.34 16.06
N GLU A 451 20.40 33.08 14.80
CA GLU A 451 19.50 32.45 13.83
C GLU A 451 19.71 30.93 13.76
N ASP A 452 18.61 30.21 13.53
CA ASP A 452 18.52 28.78 13.31
C ASP A 452 17.87 28.47 11.95
N ALA A 453 17.64 27.17 11.66
CA ALA A 453 17.11 26.75 10.37
C ALA A 453 15.73 27.34 10.08
N ALA A 454 14.85 27.50 11.07
CA ALA A 454 13.51 28.06 10.88
C ALA A 454 13.56 29.48 10.28
N THR A 455 14.56 30.30 10.63
CA THR A 455 14.73 31.63 10.01
C THR A 455 15.05 31.54 8.53
N ALA A 456 15.91 30.61 8.11
CA ALA A 456 16.21 30.38 6.71
C ALA A 456 15.02 29.78 5.95
N GLU A 457 14.26 28.89 6.59
CA GLU A 457 13.06 28.26 6.04
C GLU A 457 11.97 29.28 5.71
N VAL A 458 11.63 30.17 6.65
CA VAL A 458 10.65 31.23 6.40
C VAL A 458 11.17 32.21 5.34
N SER A 459 12.46 32.53 5.35
CA SER A 459 13.08 33.45 4.38
C SER A 459 12.96 32.91 2.95
N ARG A 460 13.33 31.64 2.70
CA ARG A 460 13.17 31.04 1.37
C ARG A 460 11.70 30.89 0.97
N SER A 461 10.82 30.60 1.92
CA SER A 461 9.41 30.33 1.64
C SER A 461 8.66 31.59 1.24
N GLN A 462 8.97 32.73 1.85
CA GLN A 462 8.44 34.02 1.42
C GLN A 462 8.87 34.37 0.00
N LEU A 463 10.17 34.24 -0.30
CA LEU A 463 10.69 34.48 -1.65
C LEU A 463 10.02 33.58 -2.69
N TRP A 464 9.89 32.29 -2.39
CA TRP A 464 9.15 31.36 -3.24
C TRP A 464 7.70 31.80 -3.45
N GLN A 465 7.00 32.13 -2.37
CA GLN A 465 5.58 32.50 -2.39
C GLN A 465 5.33 33.76 -3.22
N TRP A 466 6.18 34.77 -3.06
CA TRP A 466 6.07 36.03 -3.78
C TRP A 466 6.29 35.84 -5.28
N VAL A 467 7.26 35.02 -5.68
CA VAL A 467 7.47 34.68 -7.09
C VAL A 467 6.33 33.83 -7.65
N ARG A 468 5.89 32.80 -6.91
CA ARG A 468 4.81 31.89 -7.33
C ARG A 468 3.52 32.64 -7.67
N HIS A 469 3.15 33.60 -6.83
CA HIS A 469 1.91 34.37 -6.96
C HIS A 469 2.10 35.69 -7.73
N GLY A 470 3.30 35.96 -8.25
CA GLY A 470 3.59 37.11 -9.10
C GLY A 470 3.30 38.46 -8.45
N VAL A 471 3.56 38.57 -7.15
CA VAL A 471 3.23 39.76 -6.35
C VAL A 471 4.07 40.97 -6.76
N ALA A 472 3.57 42.17 -6.51
CA ALA A 472 4.34 43.40 -6.65
C ALA A 472 4.86 43.87 -5.29
N THR A 473 6.10 44.35 -5.28
CA THR A 473 6.66 45.09 -4.13
C THR A 473 5.95 46.43 -3.95
N ALA A 474 6.09 47.04 -2.76
CA ALA A 474 5.58 48.38 -2.45
C ALA A 474 6.13 49.45 -3.41
N GLU A 475 7.33 49.21 -3.95
CA GLU A 475 8.01 50.04 -4.94
C GLU A 475 7.51 49.81 -6.39
N GLY A 476 6.51 48.93 -6.59
CA GLY A 476 5.91 48.64 -7.90
C GLY A 476 6.70 47.65 -8.76
N LYS A 477 7.76 47.03 -8.23
CA LYS A 477 8.53 45.99 -8.96
C LYS A 477 7.82 44.65 -8.84
N LYS A 478 7.54 44.01 -9.97
CA LYS A 478 7.01 42.65 -10.01
C LYS A 478 8.07 41.66 -9.53
N VAL A 479 7.72 40.81 -8.56
CA VAL A 479 8.58 39.75 -8.05
C VAL A 479 8.41 38.54 -8.95
N ASP A 480 9.33 38.36 -9.89
CA ASP A 480 9.38 37.19 -10.78
C ASP A 480 10.70 36.43 -10.65
N LYS A 481 10.80 35.32 -11.40
CA LYS A 481 11.97 34.43 -11.40
C LYS A 481 13.26 35.15 -11.78
N ALA A 482 13.23 35.98 -12.83
CA ALA A 482 14.43 36.67 -13.32
C ALA A 482 14.90 37.71 -12.31
N TYR A 483 13.95 38.47 -11.74
CA TYR A 483 14.22 39.47 -10.73
C TYR A 483 14.82 38.83 -9.46
N SER A 484 14.23 37.74 -8.97
CA SER A 484 14.68 37.07 -7.74
C SER A 484 16.04 36.39 -7.90
N LEU A 485 16.32 35.75 -9.03
CA LEU A 485 17.63 35.15 -9.31
C LEU A 485 18.73 36.20 -9.44
N ARG A 486 18.45 37.34 -10.07
CA ARG A 486 19.39 38.46 -10.15
C ARG A 486 19.74 38.98 -8.75
N LEU A 487 18.73 39.22 -7.92
CA LEU A 487 18.94 39.69 -6.54
C LEU A 487 19.69 38.65 -5.69
N LEU A 488 19.42 37.35 -5.87
CA LEU A 488 20.16 36.28 -5.21
C LEU A 488 21.65 36.31 -5.58
N GLN A 489 21.96 36.47 -6.87
CA GLN A 489 23.35 36.52 -7.32
C GLN A 489 24.07 37.77 -6.81
N GLU A 490 23.43 38.95 -6.89
CA GLU A 490 23.96 40.20 -6.33
C GLU A 490 24.31 40.05 -4.85
N GLN A 491 23.40 39.45 -4.08
CA GLN A 491 23.58 39.26 -2.64
C GLN A 491 24.66 38.21 -2.31
N ALA A 492 24.74 37.13 -3.09
CA ALA A 492 25.77 36.10 -2.92
C ALA A 492 27.18 36.66 -3.21
N ASP A 493 27.33 37.44 -4.27
CA ASP A 493 28.60 38.06 -4.65
C ASP A 493 29.05 39.11 -3.62
N GLU A 494 28.12 39.87 -3.06
CA GLU A 494 28.40 40.84 -1.98
C GLU A 494 28.90 40.13 -0.71
N LEU A 495 28.20 39.07 -0.29
CA LEU A 495 28.56 38.30 0.89
C LEU A 495 29.90 37.58 0.72
N GLU A 496 30.17 37.02 -0.46
CA GLU A 496 31.44 36.35 -0.75
C GLU A 496 32.64 37.31 -0.68
N LYS A 497 32.50 38.56 -1.16
CA LYS A 497 33.59 39.57 -1.14
C LYS A 497 34.07 39.91 0.27
N SER A 498 33.16 39.88 1.25
CA SER A 498 33.47 40.19 2.65
C SER A 498 33.74 38.94 3.49
N ALA A 499 33.61 37.75 2.92
CA ALA A 499 33.75 36.48 3.61
C ALA A 499 35.21 35.99 3.67
N PRO A 500 35.59 35.24 4.73
CA PRO A 500 36.90 34.60 4.80
C PRO A 500 37.10 33.54 3.68
N LYS A 501 38.36 33.23 3.39
CA LYS A 501 38.74 32.19 2.43
C LYS A 501 38.17 30.83 2.86
N GLY A 502 37.55 30.11 1.93
CA GLY A 502 36.93 28.80 2.19
C GLY A 502 35.44 28.85 2.58
N ASN A 503 34.80 30.01 2.46
CA ASN A 503 33.35 30.16 2.60
C ASN A 503 32.56 29.31 1.59
N LYS A 504 31.26 29.15 1.84
CA LYS A 504 30.34 28.36 1.00
C LYS A 504 29.20 29.18 0.38
N PHE A 505 29.35 30.50 0.24
CA PHE A 505 28.24 31.37 -0.22
C PHE A 505 27.75 31.03 -1.62
N GLN A 506 28.65 30.78 -2.57
CA GLN A 506 28.26 30.37 -3.94
C GLN A 506 27.60 28.98 -3.98
N LEU A 507 28.01 28.06 -3.09
CA LEU A 507 27.36 26.75 -2.95
C LEU A 507 25.96 26.90 -2.34
N ALA A 508 25.81 27.73 -1.31
CA ALA A 508 24.52 28.07 -0.73
C ALA A 508 23.58 28.70 -1.78
N ALA A 509 24.08 29.67 -2.56
CA ALA A 509 23.33 30.31 -3.63
C ALA A 509 22.84 29.31 -4.69
N LYS A 510 23.66 28.32 -5.07
CA LYS A 510 23.26 27.26 -6.00
C LYS A 510 22.03 26.49 -5.53
N TYR A 511 21.98 26.09 -4.26
CA TYR A 511 20.82 25.40 -3.70
C TYR A 511 19.62 26.34 -3.52
N PHE A 512 19.88 27.56 -3.06
CA PHE A 512 18.85 28.57 -2.82
C PHE A 512 18.17 29.02 -4.12
N ALA A 513 18.88 29.02 -5.25
CA ALA A 513 18.35 29.38 -6.57
C ALA A 513 17.08 28.59 -6.93
N SER A 514 17.05 27.29 -6.65
CA SER A 514 15.86 26.45 -6.91
C SER A 514 14.64 26.82 -6.07
N GLN A 515 14.86 27.48 -4.92
CA GLN A 515 13.83 27.80 -3.93
C GLN A 515 13.30 29.22 -4.07
N VAL A 516 13.90 30.07 -4.93
CA VAL A 516 13.47 31.46 -5.15
C VAL A 516 12.85 31.68 -6.53
N THR A 517 12.50 30.61 -7.24
CA THR A 517 11.93 30.68 -8.60
C THR A 517 10.41 30.54 -8.64
N GLY A 518 9.77 30.16 -7.53
CA GLY A 518 8.34 29.87 -7.48
C GLY A 518 7.91 28.59 -8.22
N GLU A 519 8.87 27.74 -8.60
CA GLU A 519 8.63 26.49 -9.35
C GLU A 519 8.69 25.29 -8.41
N ASP A 520 9.92 24.89 -8.01
CA ASP A 520 10.14 23.78 -7.10
C ASP A 520 10.08 24.25 -5.63
N TYR A 521 9.55 23.42 -4.74
CA TYR A 521 9.50 23.70 -3.31
C TYR A 521 10.00 22.49 -2.52
N ALA A 522 11.17 22.61 -1.91
CA ALA A 522 11.68 21.57 -1.00
C ALA A 522 10.86 21.57 0.29
N GLU A 523 10.50 20.39 0.79
CA GLU A 523 9.71 20.27 2.03
C GLU A 523 10.45 20.87 3.24
N PHE A 524 11.78 20.74 3.27
CA PHE A 524 12.70 21.38 4.22
C PHE A 524 14.04 21.72 3.53
N LEU A 525 14.62 22.85 3.90
CA LEU A 525 15.96 23.31 3.50
C LEU A 525 17.05 22.35 3.98
N THR A 526 16.91 21.83 5.19
CA THR A 526 17.87 20.88 5.78
C THR A 526 17.97 19.62 4.92
N SER A 527 16.85 19.06 4.47
CA SER A 527 16.83 17.92 3.54
C SER A 527 17.47 18.24 2.19
N LEU A 528 17.34 19.48 1.69
CA LEU A 528 17.98 19.94 0.46
C LEU A 528 19.51 19.95 0.58
N LEU A 529 20.03 20.36 1.74
CA LEU A 529 21.47 20.54 1.97
C LEU A 529 22.17 19.32 2.58
N TYR A 530 21.42 18.39 3.19
CA TYR A 530 21.99 17.35 4.06
C TYR A 530 23.07 16.50 3.39
N ASN A 531 22.91 16.19 2.10
CA ASN A 531 23.90 15.42 1.35
C ASN A 531 25.29 16.07 1.31
N GLU A 532 25.38 17.40 1.32
CA GLU A 532 26.67 18.12 1.27
C GLU A 532 27.48 17.92 2.55
N ILE A 533 26.81 17.71 3.69
CA ILE A 533 27.46 17.59 5.01
C ILE A 533 27.51 16.15 5.54
N THR A 534 26.91 15.18 4.82
CA THR A 534 26.91 13.75 5.19
C THR A 534 27.75 12.88 4.26
N ASN A 535 28.45 13.45 3.29
CA ASN A 535 29.33 12.70 2.41
C ASN A 535 30.58 12.23 3.18
N ALA A 536 30.47 11.11 3.88
CA ALA A 536 31.61 10.38 4.42
C ALA A 536 32.54 9.99 3.26
N MET A 537 33.73 10.58 3.22
CA MET A 537 34.75 10.33 2.20
C MET A 537 35.40 8.96 2.43
N ALA A 538 34.64 7.90 2.18
CA ALA A 538 35.08 6.55 1.90
C ALA A 538 34.28 5.99 0.72
N LEU A 539 34.08 6.81 -0.31
CA LEU A 539 33.16 6.51 -1.41
C LEU A 539 33.61 7.12 -2.75
N ALA A 540 34.91 7.23 -3.03
CA ALA A 540 35.36 7.62 -4.38
C ALA A 540 35.45 6.42 -5.36
N ALA A 541 35.57 5.19 -4.86
CA ALA A 541 35.52 3.98 -5.70
C ALA A 541 34.12 3.33 -5.76
N SER A 542 33.26 3.64 -4.79
CA SER A 542 31.92 3.02 -4.62
C SER A 542 30.75 3.96 -4.94
N ALA A 543 30.88 5.29 -4.98
CA ALA A 543 29.76 6.21 -5.24
C ALA A 543 29.36 6.28 -6.72
N ALA A 544 30.31 6.05 -7.63
CA ALA A 544 29.98 5.88 -9.05
C ALA A 544 29.10 4.64 -9.28
N LEU A 545 29.18 3.63 -8.39
CA LEU A 545 28.34 2.43 -8.36
C LEU A 545 27.06 2.60 -7.51
N ALA A 546 27.10 3.39 -6.43
CA ALA A 546 25.96 3.58 -5.51
C ALA A 546 24.97 4.67 -5.96
N GLY A 547 25.41 5.77 -6.56
CA GLY A 547 24.53 6.79 -7.14
C GLY A 547 23.79 6.28 -8.37
N THR A 548 24.47 5.48 -9.20
CA THR A 548 23.82 4.69 -10.25
C THR A 548 22.92 3.61 -9.66
N ALA A 549 23.27 2.96 -8.55
CA ALA A 549 22.40 1.95 -7.93
C ALA A 549 21.16 2.53 -7.23
N ALA A 550 21.22 3.71 -6.60
CA ALA A 550 20.08 4.37 -5.95
C ALA A 550 19.16 5.02 -6.98
N ALA A 551 19.71 5.70 -8.00
CA ALA A 551 18.92 6.13 -9.15
C ALA A 551 18.33 4.94 -9.89
N ALA A 552 19.10 3.86 -10.11
CA ALA A 552 18.57 2.63 -10.70
C ALA A 552 17.57 1.92 -9.79
N ALA A 553 17.67 2.02 -8.47
CA ALA A 553 16.71 1.45 -7.53
C ALA A 553 15.42 2.27 -7.47
N TYR A 554 15.50 3.60 -7.54
CA TYR A 554 14.32 4.45 -7.69
C TYR A 554 13.64 4.25 -9.05
N ILE A 555 14.42 4.26 -10.14
CA ILE A 555 13.93 3.93 -11.48
C ILE A 555 13.32 2.54 -11.48
N ASP A 556 13.96 1.56 -10.82
CA ASP A 556 13.41 0.21 -10.72
C ASP A 556 12.17 0.14 -9.82
N ALA A 557 12.09 0.89 -8.73
CA ALA A 557 10.90 0.93 -7.88
C ALA A 557 9.73 1.61 -8.59
N ARG A 558 9.99 2.66 -9.38
CA ARG A 558 8.98 3.40 -10.14
C ARG A 558 8.51 2.67 -11.40
N TYR A 559 9.44 2.02 -12.09
CA TYR A 559 9.23 1.46 -13.43
C TYR A 559 9.37 -0.07 -13.48
N HIS A 560 9.72 -0.74 -12.39
CA HIS A 560 9.83 -2.20 -12.26
C HIS A 560 10.66 -2.86 -13.37
N ILE A 561 11.79 -2.25 -13.73
CA ILE A 561 12.66 -2.69 -14.83
C ILE A 561 13.29 -4.06 -14.56
N ARG A 562 13.82 -4.29 -13.35
CA ARG A 562 14.40 -5.57 -12.92
C ARG A 562 13.35 -6.68 -12.90
N LYS A 563 12.12 -6.38 -12.46
CA LYS A 563 10.99 -7.33 -12.53
C LYS A 563 10.76 -7.74 -13.98
N ASP A 564 10.65 -6.78 -14.90
CA ASP A 564 10.42 -7.06 -16.32
C ASP A 564 11.58 -7.83 -16.95
N LEU A 565 12.82 -7.42 -16.70
CA LEU A 565 14.01 -8.12 -17.19
C LEU A 565 14.07 -9.56 -16.67
N LYS A 566 13.74 -9.79 -15.39
CA LYS A 566 13.68 -11.14 -14.81
C LYS A 566 12.62 -11.98 -15.52
N THR A 567 11.42 -11.43 -15.75
CA THR A 567 10.35 -12.10 -16.49
C THR A 567 10.77 -12.46 -17.92
N ILE A 568 11.33 -11.51 -18.66
CA ILE A 568 11.81 -11.71 -20.04
C ILE A 568 12.90 -12.77 -20.09
N ARG A 569 13.91 -12.69 -19.20
CA ARG A 569 15.00 -13.68 -19.12
C ARG A 569 14.48 -15.07 -18.79
N THR A 570 13.55 -15.17 -17.84
CA THR A 570 12.95 -16.44 -17.44
C THR A 570 12.17 -17.06 -18.61
N ASN A 571 11.36 -16.27 -19.31
CA ASN A 571 10.59 -16.74 -20.47
C ASN A 571 11.52 -17.18 -21.61
N ASN A 572 12.58 -16.42 -21.90
CA ASN A 572 13.56 -16.78 -22.93
C ASN A 572 14.33 -18.06 -22.57
N ALA A 573 14.74 -18.22 -21.31
CA ALA A 573 15.42 -19.42 -20.83
C ALA A 573 14.53 -20.65 -20.95
N VAL A 574 13.26 -20.52 -20.55
CA VAL A 574 12.26 -21.59 -20.65
C VAL A 574 11.92 -21.94 -22.10
N ALA A 575 11.82 -20.95 -23.00
CA ALA A 575 11.64 -21.18 -24.42
C ALA A 575 12.84 -21.91 -25.05
N LYS A 576 14.06 -21.54 -24.66
CA LYS A 576 15.30 -22.23 -25.09
C LYS A 576 15.34 -23.67 -24.58
N GLU A 577 15.00 -23.90 -23.31
CA GLU A 577 14.90 -25.23 -22.72
C GLU A 577 13.85 -26.08 -23.47
N ALA A 578 12.68 -25.52 -23.77
CA ALA A 578 11.66 -26.19 -24.57
C ALA A 578 12.16 -26.54 -25.97
N GLN A 579 12.92 -25.66 -26.63
CA GLN A 579 13.52 -25.93 -27.94
C GLN A 579 14.58 -27.04 -27.87
N GLN A 580 15.39 -27.09 -26.80
CA GLN A 580 16.37 -28.15 -26.58
C GLN A 580 15.69 -29.50 -26.36
N GLN A 581 14.67 -29.56 -25.51
CA GLN A 581 13.88 -30.77 -25.28
C GLN A 581 13.20 -31.22 -26.57
N ALA A 582 12.68 -30.28 -27.37
CA ALA A 582 12.12 -30.57 -28.67
C ALA A 582 13.14 -31.19 -29.65
N LYS A 583 14.39 -30.70 -29.68
CA LYS A 583 15.48 -31.28 -30.48
C LYS A 583 15.90 -32.67 -29.99
N ALA A 584 15.75 -32.94 -28.69
CA ALA A 584 16.05 -34.22 -28.07
C ALA A 584 14.89 -35.24 -28.16
N GLY A 585 13.80 -34.94 -28.88
CA GLY A 585 12.63 -35.82 -28.95
C GLY A 585 11.81 -35.89 -27.65
N LYS A 586 12.03 -34.96 -26.72
CA LYS A 586 11.44 -34.95 -25.37
C LYS A 586 10.34 -33.89 -25.21
N ARG A 587 9.42 -33.80 -26.16
CA ARG A 587 8.32 -32.81 -26.13
C ARG A 587 7.22 -33.16 -25.12
N SER A 588 6.89 -34.43 -24.96
CA SER A 588 5.87 -34.88 -24.01
C SER A 588 6.23 -34.50 -22.58
N LEU A 589 5.24 -34.02 -21.81
CA LEU A 589 5.41 -33.71 -20.40
C LEU A 589 5.70 -34.93 -19.53
N TRP A 590 5.46 -36.14 -20.05
CA TRP A 590 5.88 -37.40 -19.42
C TRP A 590 7.35 -37.37 -19.01
N TYR A 591 8.24 -36.89 -19.88
CA TYR A 591 9.67 -36.86 -19.59
C TYR A 591 10.01 -35.96 -18.40
N ARG A 592 9.30 -34.84 -18.23
CA ARG A 592 9.50 -33.94 -17.08
C ARG A 592 8.96 -34.54 -15.78
N PHE A 593 7.84 -35.26 -15.85
CA PHE A 593 7.34 -36.03 -14.73
C PHE A 593 8.36 -37.11 -14.30
N GLU A 594 8.90 -37.88 -15.24
CA GLU A 594 9.93 -38.89 -14.94
C GLU A 594 11.21 -38.30 -14.33
N GLU A 595 11.62 -37.11 -14.76
CA GLU A 595 12.72 -36.38 -14.12
C GLU A 595 12.44 -36.10 -12.63
N GLN A 596 11.19 -35.80 -12.26
CA GLN A 596 10.81 -35.61 -10.84
C GLN A 596 10.81 -36.93 -10.07
N VAL A 597 10.32 -38.00 -10.70
CA VAL A 597 10.33 -39.36 -10.12
C VAL A 597 11.75 -39.81 -9.82
N ALA A 598 12.68 -39.64 -10.77
CA ALA A 598 14.08 -40.01 -10.58
C ALA A 598 14.76 -39.21 -9.46
N GLN A 599 14.39 -37.95 -9.26
CA GLN A 599 14.97 -37.10 -8.21
C GLN A 599 14.38 -37.39 -6.82
N ARG A 600 13.14 -37.91 -6.72
CA ARG A 600 12.38 -37.97 -5.47
C ARG A 600 11.53 -39.25 -5.34
N PRO A 601 12.05 -40.45 -5.61
CA PRO A 601 11.22 -41.66 -5.72
C PRO A 601 10.37 -41.93 -4.47
N ASN A 602 10.93 -41.69 -3.28
CA ASN A 602 10.27 -41.95 -1.99
C ASN A 602 9.52 -40.73 -1.43
N GLY A 603 9.58 -39.57 -2.10
CA GLY A 603 8.84 -38.38 -1.68
C GLY A 603 7.36 -38.53 -1.97
N VAL A 604 6.51 -37.87 -1.19
CA VAL A 604 5.05 -37.84 -1.43
C VAL A 604 4.77 -37.04 -2.70
N ALA A 605 4.10 -37.65 -3.68
CA ALA A 605 3.64 -37.00 -4.91
C ALA A 605 2.19 -36.53 -4.79
N ILE A 606 1.33 -37.39 -4.24
CA ILE A 606 -0.10 -37.12 -4.03
C ILE A 606 -0.43 -37.27 -2.55
N TRP A 607 -1.21 -36.34 -2.03
CA TRP A 607 -1.99 -36.47 -0.80
C TRP A 607 -3.47 -36.33 -1.19
N TYR A 608 -4.35 -37.21 -0.72
CA TYR A 608 -5.77 -37.18 -1.07
C TYR A 608 -6.62 -37.64 0.11
N ARG A 609 -7.81 -37.04 0.25
CA ARG A 609 -8.80 -37.47 1.23
C ARG A 609 -10.15 -37.69 0.55
N THR A 610 -10.71 -38.88 0.71
CA THR A 610 -12.01 -39.24 0.15
C THR A 610 -13.15 -38.50 0.84
N GLN A 611 -13.13 -38.48 2.17
CA GLN A 611 -14.08 -37.76 3.03
C GLN A 611 -13.38 -37.19 4.26
N PRO A 612 -13.84 -36.07 4.84
CA PRO A 612 -13.19 -35.41 5.98
C PRO A 612 -12.92 -36.33 7.18
N SER A 613 -13.80 -37.29 7.43
CA SER A 613 -13.71 -38.26 8.55
C SER A 613 -12.71 -39.40 8.32
N GLU A 614 -12.19 -39.56 7.11
CA GLU A 614 -11.25 -40.63 6.76
C GLU A 614 -9.81 -40.12 6.77
N PRO A 615 -8.81 -40.98 7.10
CA PRO A 615 -7.41 -40.63 6.99
C PRO A 615 -7.03 -40.36 5.53
N ALA A 616 -6.10 -39.43 5.33
CA ALA A 616 -5.60 -39.13 4.00
C ALA A 616 -4.73 -40.27 3.45
N ILE A 617 -4.93 -40.58 2.17
CA ILE A 617 -4.12 -41.50 1.38
C ILE A 617 -2.95 -40.72 0.77
N GLN A 618 -1.78 -41.33 0.74
CA GLN A 618 -0.59 -40.75 0.11
C GLN A 618 0.02 -41.72 -0.89
N HIS A 619 0.48 -41.18 -2.01
CA HIS A 619 1.26 -41.92 -3.01
C HIS A 619 2.60 -41.25 -3.19
N THR A 620 3.67 -42.03 -3.17
CA THR A 620 5.02 -41.58 -3.50
C THR A 620 5.18 -41.34 -4.99
N TRP A 621 6.25 -40.65 -5.40
CA TRP A 621 6.53 -40.45 -6.84
C TRP A 621 6.77 -41.78 -7.57
N ALA A 622 7.42 -42.75 -6.94
CA ALA A 622 7.63 -44.07 -7.52
C ALA A 622 6.31 -44.85 -7.69
N GLU A 623 5.44 -44.85 -6.68
CA GLU A 623 4.11 -45.49 -6.76
C GLU A 623 3.24 -44.83 -7.83
N LEU A 624 3.23 -43.49 -7.89
CA LEU A 624 2.48 -42.76 -8.91
C LEU A 624 3.00 -43.08 -10.32
N HIS A 625 4.32 -43.18 -10.51
CA HIS A 625 4.92 -43.55 -11.79
C HIS A 625 4.53 -44.96 -12.23
N GLN A 626 4.63 -45.94 -11.33
CA GLN A 626 4.21 -47.32 -11.58
C GLN A 626 2.73 -47.37 -11.96
N TRP A 627 1.88 -46.68 -11.20
CA TRP A 627 0.44 -46.62 -11.46
C TRP A 627 0.12 -45.96 -12.81
N SER A 628 0.83 -44.89 -13.18
CA SER A 628 0.72 -44.27 -14.50
C SER A 628 1.18 -45.20 -15.63
N CYS A 629 2.20 -46.03 -15.43
CA CYS A 629 2.59 -47.06 -16.40
C CYS A 629 1.53 -48.15 -16.55
N GLN A 630 0.88 -48.57 -15.46
CA GLN A 630 -0.26 -49.49 -15.53
C GLN A 630 -1.40 -48.91 -16.36
N TRP A 631 -1.75 -47.65 -16.12
CA TRP A 631 -2.72 -46.92 -16.94
C TRP A 631 -2.32 -46.86 -18.41
N ALA A 632 -1.06 -46.54 -18.72
CA ALA A 632 -0.57 -46.47 -20.08
C ALA A 632 -0.70 -47.82 -20.83
N ASN A 633 -0.30 -48.91 -20.17
CA ASN A 633 -0.41 -50.26 -20.70
C ASN A 633 -1.88 -50.70 -20.85
N PHE A 634 -2.73 -50.38 -19.86
CA PHE A 634 -4.15 -50.69 -19.90
C PHE A 634 -4.84 -49.95 -21.05
N LEU A 635 -4.58 -48.66 -21.23
CA LEU A 635 -5.14 -47.86 -22.34
C LEU A 635 -4.69 -48.40 -23.70
N SER A 636 -3.42 -48.79 -23.82
CA SER A 636 -2.88 -49.41 -25.05
C SER A 636 -3.59 -50.73 -25.38
N GLN A 637 -3.78 -51.61 -24.38
CA GLN A 637 -4.52 -52.87 -24.53
C GLN A 637 -5.99 -52.64 -24.89
N ASN A 638 -6.55 -51.51 -24.48
CA ASN A 638 -7.93 -51.14 -24.76
C ASN A 638 -8.11 -50.28 -26.02
N GLY A 639 -7.09 -50.23 -26.89
CA GLY A 639 -7.19 -49.71 -28.24
C GLY A 639 -6.84 -48.22 -28.41
N VAL A 640 -6.33 -47.56 -27.36
CA VAL A 640 -5.87 -46.17 -27.45
C VAL A 640 -4.53 -46.12 -28.18
N LYS A 641 -4.42 -45.26 -29.20
CA LYS A 641 -3.19 -45.10 -30.00
C LYS A 641 -2.51 -43.74 -29.75
N PRO A 642 -1.19 -43.64 -29.97
CA PRO A 642 -0.50 -42.35 -30.00
C PRO A 642 -1.20 -41.33 -30.92
N GLY A 643 -1.32 -40.08 -30.46
CA GLY A 643 -1.97 -38.99 -31.20
C GLY A 643 -3.49 -38.90 -31.02
N GLU A 644 -4.13 -39.90 -30.42
CA GLU A 644 -5.56 -39.85 -30.11
C GLU A 644 -5.84 -39.16 -28.78
N LEU A 645 -7.09 -38.71 -28.58
CA LEU A 645 -7.57 -38.18 -27.31
C LEU A 645 -8.44 -39.21 -26.59
N VAL A 646 -8.40 -39.19 -25.26
CA VAL A 646 -9.25 -40.03 -24.41
C VAL A 646 -10.21 -39.15 -23.63
N GLY A 647 -11.51 -39.41 -23.74
CA GLY A 647 -12.53 -38.72 -22.96
C GLY A 647 -12.40 -39.07 -21.48
N THR A 648 -12.44 -38.07 -20.61
CA THR A 648 -12.46 -38.28 -19.16
C THR A 648 -13.66 -37.58 -18.56
N TYR A 649 -14.45 -38.33 -17.80
CA TYR A 649 -15.62 -37.87 -17.08
C TYR A 649 -15.47 -38.28 -15.61
N LEU A 650 -14.44 -37.71 -14.99
CA LEU A 650 -13.91 -38.07 -13.68
C LEU A 650 -14.02 -36.90 -12.71
N ILE A 651 -14.28 -37.20 -11.45
CA ILE A 651 -14.20 -36.21 -10.37
C ILE A 651 -12.74 -35.99 -9.96
N ASN A 652 -12.49 -35.06 -9.03
CA ASN A 652 -11.14 -34.87 -8.48
C ASN A 652 -10.68 -36.12 -7.72
N SER A 653 -9.64 -36.78 -8.23
CA SER A 653 -9.07 -38.00 -7.67
C SER A 653 -7.60 -38.17 -8.07
N PRO A 654 -6.82 -38.96 -7.31
CA PRO A 654 -5.49 -39.40 -7.73
C PRO A 654 -5.53 -40.15 -9.07
N GLU A 655 -6.59 -40.90 -9.34
CA GLU A 655 -6.83 -41.63 -10.59
C GLU A 655 -6.79 -40.71 -11.79
N LEU A 656 -7.53 -39.58 -11.76
CA LEU A 656 -7.52 -38.64 -12.87
C LEU A 656 -6.10 -38.14 -13.20
N VAL A 657 -5.26 -37.94 -12.19
CA VAL A 657 -3.85 -37.56 -12.37
C VAL A 657 -3.03 -38.73 -12.94
N ALA A 658 -3.15 -39.92 -12.35
CA ALA A 658 -2.42 -41.11 -12.76
C ALA A 658 -2.74 -41.51 -14.21
N THR A 659 -4.02 -41.48 -14.59
CA THR A 659 -4.47 -41.74 -15.96
C THR A 659 -3.95 -40.68 -16.93
N THR A 660 -3.99 -39.39 -16.57
CA THR A 660 -3.46 -38.31 -17.42
C THR A 660 -1.97 -38.49 -17.70
N LEU A 661 -1.19 -38.81 -16.67
CA LEU A 661 0.23 -39.12 -16.82
C LEU A 661 0.45 -40.37 -17.68
N GLY A 662 -0.35 -41.42 -17.48
CA GLY A 662 -0.34 -42.62 -18.32
C GLY A 662 -0.63 -42.33 -19.79
N MET A 663 -1.59 -41.43 -20.09
CA MET A 663 -1.87 -40.98 -21.44
C MET A 663 -0.65 -40.29 -22.07
N TRP A 664 0.04 -39.40 -21.34
CA TRP A 664 1.25 -38.77 -21.84
C TRP A 664 2.40 -39.76 -22.10
N ALA A 665 2.47 -40.87 -21.34
CA ALA A 665 3.46 -41.91 -21.51
C ALA A 665 3.33 -42.62 -22.87
N ILE A 666 2.11 -42.73 -23.39
CA ILE A 666 1.80 -43.35 -24.69
C ILE A 666 1.43 -42.33 -25.79
N GLY A 667 1.80 -41.06 -25.61
CA GLY A 667 1.67 -40.02 -26.65
C GLY A 667 0.23 -39.59 -26.94
N THR A 668 -0.67 -39.73 -25.97
CA THR A 668 -2.08 -39.30 -26.01
C THR A 668 -2.32 -38.23 -24.92
N ALA A 669 -3.52 -37.64 -24.87
CA ALA A 669 -3.92 -36.64 -23.90
C ALA A 669 -5.42 -36.73 -23.57
N PRO A 670 -5.86 -36.26 -22.39
CA PRO A 670 -7.27 -36.29 -22.02
C PRO A 670 -8.06 -35.16 -22.67
N ALA A 671 -9.29 -35.47 -23.11
CA ALA A 671 -10.36 -34.50 -23.23
C ALA A 671 -11.10 -34.43 -21.89
N LEU A 672 -10.92 -33.32 -21.16
CA LEU A 672 -11.40 -33.15 -19.79
C LEU A 672 -12.85 -32.65 -19.81
N ILE A 673 -13.81 -33.58 -19.67
CA ILE A 673 -15.23 -33.27 -19.72
C ILE A 673 -15.72 -32.85 -18.33
N ASN A 674 -16.55 -31.81 -18.28
CA ASN A 674 -17.22 -31.43 -17.04
C ASN A 674 -18.20 -32.53 -16.63
N TYR A 675 -17.91 -33.20 -15.51
CA TYR A 675 -18.69 -34.33 -15.01
C TYR A 675 -20.11 -33.98 -14.56
N ASN A 676 -20.50 -32.70 -14.57
CA ASN A 676 -21.86 -32.24 -14.28
C ASN A 676 -22.73 -32.09 -15.55
N LEU A 677 -22.14 -32.17 -16.75
CA LEU A 677 -22.90 -32.07 -18.00
C LEU A 677 -23.67 -33.36 -18.29
N GLY A 678 -24.96 -33.27 -18.57
CA GLY A 678 -25.79 -34.36 -19.09
C GLY A 678 -26.37 -34.05 -20.46
N GLY A 679 -27.11 -35.00 -21.03
CA GLY A 679 -27.89 -34.82 -22.26
C GLY A 679 -27.06 -34.33 -23.46
N ASP A 680 -27.64 -33.45 -24.27
CA ASP A 680 -27.01 -32.95 -25.50
C ASP A 680 -25.70 -32.19 -25.27
N GLY A 681 -25.57 -31.49 -24.13
CA GLY A 681 -24.35 -30.78 -23.78
C GLY A 681 -23.16 -31.73 -23.60
N LEU A 682 -23.39 -32.89 -22.99
CA LEU A 682 -22.39 -33.96 -22.83
C LEU A 682 -22.03 -34.59 -24.18
N VAL A 683 -23.04 -35.02 -24.95
CA VAL A 683 -22.83 -35.67 -26.27
C VAL A 683 -22.05 -34.74 -27.20
N HIS A 684 -22.39 -33.45 -27.22
CA HIS A 684 -21.70 -32.42 -27.99
C HIS A 684 -20.21 -32.32 -27.63
N CYS A 685 -19.88 -32.27 -26.33
CA CYS A 685 -18.48 -32.16 -25.89
C CYS A 685 -17.65 -33.38 -26.31
N LEU A 686 -18.20 -34.59 -26.13
CA LEU A 686 -17.55 -35.83 -26.52
C LEU A 686 -17.37 -35.93 -28.03
N LYS A 687 -18.40 -35.57 -28.82
CA LYS A 687 -18.33 -35.51 -30.28
C LYS A 687 -17.20 -34.60 -30.77
N ILE A 688 -17.07 -33.39 -30.19
CA ILE A 688 -16.00 -32.44 -30.55
C ILE A 688 -14.61 -33.02 -30.28
N SER A 689 -14.44 -33.74 -29.16
CA SER A 689 -13.14 -34.32 -28.81
C SER A 689 -12.62 -35.32 -29.85
N GLY A 690 -13.53 -36.00 -30.56
CA GLY A 690 -13.20 -37.11 -31.44
C GLY A 690 -12.67 -38.35 -30.71
N SER A 691 -12.75 -38.40 -29.37
CA SER A 691 -12.29 -39.54 -28.59
C SER A 691 -13.11 -40.80 -28.88
N LYS A 692 -12.45 -41.96 -28.80
CA LYS A 692 -13.07 -43.28 -28.98
C LYS A 692 -13.15 -44.09 -27.71
N VAL A 693 -12.46 -43.65 -26.66
CA VAL A 693 -12.52 -44.23 -25.33
C VAL A 693 -12.96 -43.14 -24.36
N LEU A 694 -13.93 -43.46 -23.51
CA LEU A 694 -14.41 -42.61 -22.42
C LEU A 694 -14.21 -43.31 -21.08
N ILE A 695 -13.49 -42.66 -20.17
CA ILE A 695 -13.29 -43.11 -18.81
C ILE A 695 -14.27 -42.39 -17.89
N VAL A 696 -15.06 -43.15 -17.14
CA VAL A 696 -16.19 -42.65 -16.33
C VAL A 696 -16.00 -43.01 -14.86
N ASP A 697 -16.26 -42.03 -13.99
CA ASP A 697 -16.23 -42.21 -12.54
C ASP A 697 -17.34 -43.17 -12.06
N GLU A 698 -17.11 -43.86 -10.96
CA GLU A 698 -18.14 -44.71 -10.33
C GLU A 698 -19.14 -43.91 -9.49
N ASP A 699 -18.94 -42.59 -9.34
CA ASP A 699 -19.90 -41.69 -8.73
C ASP A 699 -21.30 -41.84 -9.34
N ALA A 700 -22.31 -42.00 -8.49
CA ALA A 700 -23.68 -42.28 -8.91
C ALA A 700 -24.23 -41.23 -9.88
N GLY A 701 -23.92 -39.95 -9.66
CA GLY A 701 -24.37 -38.88 -10.55
C GLY A 701 -23.66 -38.92 -11.91
N CYS A 702 -22.40 -39.35 -11.94
CA CYS A 702 -21.70 -39.57 -13.20
C CYS A 702 -22.35 -40.71 -14.00
N LEU A 703 -22.60 -41.84 -13.35
CA LEU A 703 -23.24 -43.00 -13.97
C LEU A 703 -24.62 -42.65 -14.52
N GLU A 704 -25.48 -42.02 -13.72
CA GLU A 704 -26.82 -41.61 -14.14
C GLU A 704 -26.79 -40.79 -15.44
N ARG A 705 -25.92 -39.77 -15.53
CA ARG A 705 -25.79 -38.92 -16.71
C ARG A 705 -25.22 -39.64 -17.92
N ILE A 706 -24.27 -40.57 -17.71
CA ILE A 706 -23.71 -41.39 -18.80
C ILE A 706 -24.74 -42.39 -19.31
N GLU A 707 -25.44 -43.09 -18.42
CA GLU A 707 -26.49 -44.05 -18.81
C GLU A 707 -27.62 -43.38 -19.58
N GLY A 708 -28.01 -42.17 -19.17
CA GLY A 708 -29.04 -41.38 -19.88
C GLY A 708 -28.71 -41.03 -21.33
N VAL A 709 -27.45 -41.19 -21.77
CA VAL A 709 -27.03 -40.98 -23.17
C VAL A 709 -26.19 -42.14 -23.74
N ARG A 710 -26.10 -43.29 -23.05
CA ARG A 710 -25.17 -44.39 -23.39
C ARG A 710 -25.33 -44.85 -24.84
N ASP A 711 -26.57 -45.11 -25.27
CA ASP A 711 -26.88 -45.58 -26.63
C ASP A 711 -26.37 -44.62 -27.70
N ARG A 712 -26.38 -43.31 -27.42
CA ARG A 712 -25.87 -42.29 -28.33
C ARG A 712 -24.35 -42.26 -28.34
N LEU A 713 -23.71 -42.44 -27.18
CA LEU A 713 -22.25 -42.47 -27.09
C LEU A 713 -21.66 -43.72 -27.77
N GLU A 714 -22.24 -44.89 -27.52
CA GLU A 714 -21.78 -46.16 -28.10
C GLU A 714 -22.23 -46.31 -29.56
N GLY A 715 -23.48 -45.97 -29.87
CA GLY A 715 -24.07 -46.10 -31.21
C GLY A 715 -23.68 -44.97 -32.17
N GLU A 716 -23.97 -43.71 -31.83
CA GLU A 716 -23.72 -42.56 -32.74
C GLU A 716 -22.23 -42.20 -32.82
N LEU A 717 -21.53 -42.18 -31.67
CA LEU A 717 -20.13 -41.74 -31.61
C LEU A 717 -19.12 -42.89 -31.69
N GLY A 718 -19.56 -44.14 -31.53
CA GLY A 718 -18.70 -45.32 -31.55
C GLY A 718 -17.70 -45.35 -30.39
N MET A 719 -18.12 -44.87 -29.22
CA MET A 719 -17.24 -44.79 -28.05
C MET A 719 -17.26 -46.09 -27.24
N ARG A 720 -16.10 -46.49 -26.74
CA ARG A 720 -15.96 -47.51 -25.71
C ARG A 720 -15.97 -46.85 -24.33
N ILE A 721 -16.96 -47.18 -23.51
CA ILE A 721 -17.10 -46.65 -22.16
C ILE A 721 -16.40 -47.58 -21.16
N ILE A 722 -15.53 -47.02 -20.33
CA ILE A 722 -14.79 -47.72 -19.27
C ILE A 722 -15.20 -47.10 -17.93
N ILE A 723 -15.98 -47.84 -17.13
CA ILE A 723 -16.41 -47.40 -15.80
C ILE A 723 -15.37 -47.82 -14.75
N LEU A 724 -14.96 -46.90 -13.88
CA LEU A 724 -13.96 -47.14 -12.83
C LEU A 724 -14.50 -47.83 -11.58
N ASN A 725 -15.20 -48.94 -11.77
CA ASN A 725 -15.62 -49.80 -10.66
C ASN A 725 -14.46 -50.65 -10.11
N ALA A 726 -14.70 -51.37 -9.02
CA ALA A 726 -13.72 -52.24 -8.37
C ALA A 726 -13.08 -53.27 -9.33
N ALA A 727 -13.85 -53.87 -10.25
CA ALA A 727 -13.34 -54.86 -11.19
C ALA A 727 -12.35 -54.24 -12.19
N THR A 728 -12.69 -53.09 -12.76
CA THR A 728 -11.80 -52.36 -13.67
C THR A 728 -10.54 -51.84 -12.96
N ARG A 729 -10.66 -51.35 -11.72
CA ARG A 729 -9.51 -50.96 -10.90
C ARG A 729 -8.55 -52.13 -10.66
N ASN A 730 -9.08 -53.32 -10.37
CA ASN A 730 -8.29 -54.54 -10.22
C ASN A 730 -7.61 -54.95 -11.54
N GLN A 731 -8.27 -54.80 -12.69
CA GLN A 731 -7.66 -55.05 -14.01
C GLN A 731 -6.49 -54.09 -14.29
N ILE A 732 -6.65 -52.80 -13.97
CA ILE A 732 -5.57 -51.81 -14.10
C ILE A 732 -4.41 -52.17 -13.16
N ALA A 733 -4.70 -52.49 -11.89
CA ALA A 733 -3.67 -52.89 -10.92
C ALA A 733 -2.93 -54.18 -11.29
N ALA A 734 -3.57 -55.08 -12.05
CA ALA A 734 -2.95 -56.31 -12.56
C ALA A 734 -2.13 -56.07 -13.86
N THR A 735 -2.26 -54.90 -14.48
CA THR A 735 -1.50 -54.55 -15.69
C THR A 735 -0.02 -54.32 -15.32
N PRO A 736 0.95 -54.67 -16.19
CA PRO A 736 2.37 -54.46 -15.89
C PRO A 736 2.71 -53.00 -15.60
N THR A 737 3.63 -52.77 -14.66
CA THR A 737 4.22 -51.46 -14.34
C THR A 737 5.34 -51.07 -15.31
N THR A 738 5.57 -51.86 -16.36
CA THR A 738 6.61 -51.62 -17.36
C THR A 738 6.41 -50.27 -18.03
N ARG A 739 7.45 -49.43 -18.01
CA ARG A 739 7.47 -48.13 -18.70
C ARG A 739 7.28 -48.30 -20.21
N PRO A 740 6.28 -47.64 -20.84
CA PRO A 740 6.14 -47.65 -22.30
C PRO A 740 7.38 -47.13 -23.03
N GLY A 741 7.71 -47.74 -24.17
CA GLY A 741 8.89 -47.36 -24.98
C GLY A 741 8.82 -45.92 -25.53
N ASN A 742 9.97 -45.30 -25.82
CA ASN A 742 10.01 -43.89 -26.27
C ASN A 742 9.28 -43.63 -27.60
N GLY A 743 9.15 -44.64 -28.47
CA GLY A 743 8.50 -44.50 -29.78
C GLY A 743 7.02 -44.07 -29.72
N TYR A 744 6.30 -44.40 -28.64
CA TYR A 744 4.91 -43.95 -28.46
C TYR A 744 4.75 -42.41 -28.45
N ARG A 745 5.82 -41.65 -28.19
CA ARG A 745 5.76 -40.19 -28.05
C ARG A 745 6.34 -39.45 -29.27
N ASP A 746 6.78 -40.16 -30.31
CA ASP A 746 7.43 -39.57 -31.49
C ASP A 746 6.51 -38.59 -32.24
N GLY A 747 5.19 -38.84 -32.20
CA GLY A 747 4.16 -37.97 -32.81
C GLY A 747 3.75 -36.75 -31.98
N VAL A 748 4.26 -36.57 -30.75
CA VAL A 748 3.88 -35.44 -29.89
C VAL A 748 4.55 -34.15 -30.38
N THR A 749 3.80 -33.34 -31.12
CA THR A 749 4.27 -32.06 -31.66
C THR A 749 4.04 -30.89 -30.69
N GLY A 750 4.55 -29.69 -31.03
CA GLY A 750 4.28 -28.48 -30.24
C GLY A 750 2.80 -28.13 -30.15
N LYS A 751 2.04 -28.37 -31.24
CA LYS A 751 0.59 -28.09 -31.32
C LYS A 751 -0.28 -29.22 -30.75
N PHE A 752 0.31 -30.37 -30.41
CA PHE A 752 -0.43 -31.45 -29.79
C PHE A 752 -0.92 -31.02 -28.40
N PRO A 753 -2.21 -31.24 -28.03
CA PRO A 753 -2.72 -30.86 -26.72
C PRO A 753 -2.12 -31.71 -25.61
N ILE A 754 -1.83 -31.11 -24.45
CA ILE A 754 -1.60 -31.86 -23.21
C ILE A 754 -2.91 -32.21 -22.51
N PHE A 755 -3.98 -31.47 -22.82
CA PHE A 755 -5.39 -31.77 -22.53
C PHE A 755 -6.30 -30.82 -23.34
N LEU A 756 -7.59 -31.17 -23.48
CA LEU A 756 -8.64 -30.26 -23.96
C LEU A 756 -9.52 -29.78 -22.80
N PHE A 757 -9.73 -28.46 -22.70
CA PHE A 757 -10.71 -27.86 -21.80
C PHE A 757 -11.93 -27.37 -22.57
N TYR A 758 -13.08 -27.33 -21.90
CA TYR A 758 -14.32 -26.82 -22.47
C TYR A 758 -14.72 -25.50 -21.83
N THR A 759 -15.05 -24.52 -22.66
CA THR A 759 -15.54 -23.19 -22.22
C THR A 759 -16.99 -22.99 -22.66
N SER A 760 -17.77 -22.25 -21.87
CA SER A 760 -19.14 -21.89 -22.22
C SER A 760 -19.18 -21.04 -23.48
N GLY A 761 -19.98 -21.42 -24.47
CA GLY A 761 -20.19 -20.63 -25.70
C GLY A 761 -21.33 -19.63 -25.55
N THR A 762 -21.24 -18.50 -26.26
CA THR A 762 -22.33 -17.51 -26.40
C THR A 762 -23.59 -18.09 -27.05
N SER A 763 -23.46 -19.19 -27.81
CA SER A 763 -24.55 -19.96 -28.41
C SER A 763 -25.17 -21.02 -27.48
N GLY A 764 -24.75 -21.09 -26.21
CA GLY A 764 -25.25 -22.05 -25.21
C GLY A 764 -24.50 -23.39 -25.16
N LEU A 765 -23.86 -23.83 -26.24
CA LEU A 765 -23.07 -25.08 -26.27
C LEU A 765 -21.58 -24.84 -25.98
N PRO A 766 -20.89 -25.73 -25.23
CA PRO A 766 -19.47 -25.57 -24.93
C PRO A 766 -18.56 -25.67 -26.16
N LYS A 767 -17.43 -24.96 -26.11
CA LYS A 767 -16.36 -24.99 -27.13
C LYS A 767 -15.12 -25.63 -26.53
N ALA A 768 -14.45 -26.51 -27.27
CA ALA A 768 -13.20 -27.12 -26.83
C ALA A 768 -12.00 -26.24 -27.17
N CYS A 769 -11.10 -26.04 -26.22
CA CYS A 769 -9.86 -25.29 -26.36
C CYS A 769 -8.68 -26.20 -26.00
N ALA A 770 -7.75 -26.35 -26.94
CA ALA A 770 -6.55 -27.13 -26.75
C ALA A 770 -5.50 -26.35 -25.94
N PHE A 771 -5.01 -26.95 -24.86
CA PHE A 771 -3.80 -26.46 -24.23
C PHE A 771 -2.60 -27.17 -24.86
N GLU A 772 -1.95 -26.50 -25.80
CA GLU A 772 -0.87 -27.10 -26.58
C GLU A 772 0.39 -27.40 -25.74
N THR A 773 1.12 -28.45 -26.11
CA THR A 773 2.38 -28.86 -25.48
C THR A 773 3.40 -27.73 -25.45
N GLN A 774 3.51 -26.95 -26.53
CA GLN A 774 4.41 -25.79 -26.57
C GLN A 774 4.04 -24.71 -25.53
N ARG A 775 2.78 -24.62 -25.10
CA ARG A 775 2.34 -23.64 -24.11
C ARG A 775 2.63 -24.09 -22.67
N ALA A 776 2.84 -25.39 -22.43
CA ALA A 776 3.05 -25.98 -21.11
C ALA A 776 4.29 -25.45 -20.35
N GLN A 777 5.21 -24.85 -21.08
CA GLN A 777 6.43 -24.26 -20.53
C GLN A 777 6.16 -23.20 -19.44
N VAL A 778 5.04 -22.47 -19.50
CA VAL A 778 4.65 -21.48 -18.49
C VAL A 778 4.16 -22.11 -17.18
N LEU A 779 3.81 -23.40 -17.19
CA LEU A 779 3.34 -24.14 -16.01
C LEU A 779 4.50 -24.59 -15.11
N GLY A 780 5.75 -24.54 -15.58
CA GLY A 780 6.91 -25.01 -14.85
C GLY A 780 7.55 -23.96 -13.94
N LYS A 781 8.88 -23.76 -14.11
CA LYS A 781 9.69 -22.80 -13.33
C LYS A 781 9.09 -21.39 -13.22
N PRO A 782 8.51 -20.77 -14.29
CA PRO A 782 7.94 -19.43 -14.17
C PRO A 782 6.81 -19.34 -13.13
N ARG A 783 5.94 -20.36 -13.06
CA ARG A 783 4.82 -20.41 -12.11
C ARG A 783 5.30 -20.60 -10.67
N LEU A 784 6.27 -21.48 -10.43
CA LEU A 784 6.84 -21.66 -9.08
C LEU A 784 7.55 -20.39 -8.58
N ALA A 785 8.24 -19.68 -9.47
CA ALA A 785 8.97 -18.48 -9.12
C ALA A 785 8.08 -17.36 -8.55
N THR A 786 6.79 -17.34 -8.91
CA THR A 786 5.85 -16.30 -8.48
C THR A 786 5.17 -16.65 -7.16
N THR A 787 4.95 -17.94 -6.89
CA THR A 787 4.42 -18.44 -5.60
C THR A 787 5.50 -18.52 -4.51
N GLY A 788 6.76 -18.75 -4.88
CA GLY A 788 7.87 -18.99 -3.94
C GLY A 788 7.97 -20.45 -3.49
N LEU A 789 7.24 -21.35 -4.16
CA LEU A 789 7.30 -22.79 -3.91
C LEU A 789 8.58 -23.41 -4.48
N LYS A 790 9.03 -24.49 -3.85
CA LYS A 790 10.19 -25.29 -4.26
C LYS A 790 9.80 -26.76 -4.33
N PRO A 791 10.44 -27.58 -5.18
CA PRO A 791 10.19 -29.03 -5.21
C PRO A 791 10.23 -29.64 -3.80
N GLY A 792 9.24 -30.45 -3.45
CA GLY A 792 9.01 -30.97 -2.10
C GLY A 792 8.02 -30.16 -1.24
N ASP A 793 7.75 -28.90 -1.59
CA ASP A 793 6.59 -28.17 -1.04
C ASP A 793 5.27 -28.83 -1.50
N ARG A 794 4.16 -28.40 -0.89
CA ARG A 794 2.83 -28.99 -1.04
C ARG A 794 1.82 -27.96 -1.53
N TRP A 795 0.97 -28.32 -2.49
CA TRP A 795 -0.03 -27.42 -3.07
C TRP A 795 -1.42 -28.06 -3.03
N TYR A 796 -2.34 -27.44 -2.26
CA TYR A 796 -3.71 -27.89 -2.13
C TYR A 796 -4.60 -27.44 -3.29
N ASP A 797 -5.32 -28.37 -3.89
CA ASP A 797 -6.23 -28.15 -5.01
C ASP A 797 -7.56 -28.87 -4.78
N CYS A 798 -8.59 -28.08 -4.52
CA CYS A 798 -9.98 -28.52 -4.47
C CYS A 798 -10.82 -27.93 -5.62
N MET A 799 -10.17 -27.28 -6.59
CA MET A 799 -10.82 -26.78 -7.79
C MET A 799 -11.03 -27.93 -8.78
N PRO A 800 -12.05 -27.89 -9.64
CA PRO A 800 -12.28 -28.97 -10.59
C PRO A 800 -11.06 -29.18 -11.51
N LEU A 801 -10.49 -30.38 -11.51
CA LEU A 801 -9.31 -30.72 -12.30
C LEU A 801 -9.60 -30.74 -13.81
N TYR A 802 -10.87 -30.91 -14.20
CA TYR A 802 -11.30 -30.76 -15.60
C TYR A 802 -11.32 -29.29 -16.07
N HIS A 803 -11.10 -28.32 -15.18
CA HIS A 803 -11.11 -26.89 -15.51
C HIS A 803 -9.69 -26.30 -15.46
N GLY A 804 -9.44 -25.24 -16.24
CA GLY A 804 -8.11 -24.64 -16.41
C GLY A 804 -7.38 -24.25 -15.13
N THR A 805 -8.09 -23.69 -14.16
CA THR A 805 -7.50 -23.25 -12.89
C THR A 805 -6.94 -24.43 -12.08
N GLY A 806 -7.73 -25.49 -11.86
CA GLY A 806 -7.30 -26.68 -11.11
C GLY A 806 -6.38 -27.56 -11.93
N GLY A 807 -6.81 -27.97 -13.13
CA GLY A 807 -6.06 -28.88 -14.00
C GLY A 807 -4.64 -28.41 -14.31
N THR A 808 -4.44 -27.13 -14.65
CA THR A 808 -3.08 -26.62 -14.90
C THR A 808 -2.23 -26.55 -13.62
N THR A 809 -2.83 -26.40 -12.45
CA THR A 809 -2.15 -26.40 -11.15
C THR A 809 -1.70 -27.81 -10.77
N ALA A 810 -2.57 -28.81 -10.93
CA ALA A 810 -2.22 -30.21 -10.77
C ALA A 810 -1.06 -30.61 -11.69
N ILE A 811 -1.12 -30.25 -12.98
CA ILE A 811 -0.04 -30.52 -13.93
C ILE A 811 1.26 -29.79 -13.57
N CYS A 812 1.17 -28.53 -13.14
CA CYS A 812 2.33 -27.80 -12.62
C CYS A 812 3.04 -28.60 -11.52
N CYS A 813 2.29 -29.17 -10.59
CA CYS A 813 2.86 -29.98 -9.51
C CYS A 813 3.62 -31.19 -10.05
N MET A 814 3.01 -31.95 -10.97
CA MET A 814 3.58 -33.18 -11.53
C MET A 814 4.88 -32.94 -12.31
N ILE A 815 5.02 -31.81 -13.01
CA ILE A 815 6.21 -31.52 -13.82
C ILE A 815 7.29 -30.73 -13.08
N THR A 816 7.05 -30.35 -11.82
CA THR A 816 7.99 -29.53 -11.03
C THR A 816 8.39 -30.12 -9.68
N GLY A 817 7.81 -31.24 -9.28
CA GLY A 817 8.18 -31.94 -8.05
C GLY A 817 7.50 -31.38 -6.79
N ILE A 818 6.42 -30.62 -6.96
CA ILE A 818 5.55 -30.19 -5.85
C ILE A 818 4.57 -31.33 -5.56
N THR A 819 4.33 -31.63 -4.28
CA THR A 819 3.29 -32.57 -3.87
C THR A 819 1.92 -31.94 -4.13
N LEU A 820 1.06 -32.64 -4.86
CA LEU A 820 -0.32 -32.23 -5.08
C LEU A 820 -1.21 -32.78 -3.98
N CYS A 821 -1.88 -31.90 -3.24
CA CYS A 821 -2.85 -32.27 -2.20
C CYS A 821 -4.26 -32.07 -2.76
N ILE A 822 -4.97 -33.16 -3.05
CA ILE A 822 -6.24 -33.12 -3.78
C ILE A 822 -7.40 -33.12 -2.78
N GLY A 823 -8.24 -32.09 -2.86
CA GLY A 823 -9.57 -32.08 -2.28
C GLY A 823 -10.61 -32.59 -3.30
N ARG A 824 -11.43 -33.58 -2.91
CA ARG A 824 -12.45 -34.17 -3.80
C ARG A 824 -13.45 -33.14 -4.34
N LYS A 825 -13.81 -32.15 -3.53
CA LYS A 825 -14.60 -30.96 -3.89
C LYS A 825 -14.33 -29.83 -2.90
N PHE A 826 -14.64 -28.60 -3.27
CA PHE A 826 -14.59 -27.48 -2.33
C PHE A 826 -15.59 -27.67 -1.18
N SER A 827 -15.15 -27.39 0.06
CA SER A 827 -15.97 -27.47 1.26
C SER A 827 -15.53 -26.43 2.26
N VAL A 828 -16.36 -25.41 2.50
CA VAL A 828 -16.06 -24.32 3.47
C VAL A 828 -15.72 -24.89 4.84
N ARG A 829 -16.50 -25.87 5.31
CA ARG A 829 -16.35 -26.49 6.63
C ARG A 829 -15.00 -27.19 6.82
N ASN A 830 -14.49 -27.86 5.78
CA ASN A 830 -13.33 -28.74 5.90
C ASN A 830 -12.05 -28.14 5.28
N PHE A 831 -12.17 -27.03 4.55
CA PHE A 831 -11.05 -26.44 3.80
C PHE A 831 -9.80 -26.22 4.66
N TRP A 832 -9.94 -25.53 5.80
CA TRP A 832 -8.80 -25.24 6.67
C TRP A 832 -8.24 -26.48 7.37
N GLN A 833 -9.08 -27.49 7.63
CA GLN A 833 -8.61 -28.79 8.14
C GLN A 833 -7.75 -29.51 7.10
N ASP A 834 -8.18 -29.51 5.82
CA ASP A 834 -7.40 -30.12 4.75
C ASP A 834 -6.09 -29.36 4.49
N ILE A 835 -6.10 -28.02 4.57
CA ILE A 835 -4.89 -27.20 4.48
C ILE A 835 -3.89 -27.57 5.60
N HIS A 836 -4.37 -27.65 6.83
CA HIS A 836 -3.57 -28.02 8.00
C HIS A 836 -3.00 -29.44 7.86
N ASP A 837 -3.87 -30.44 7.64
CA ASP A 837 -3.50 -31.86 7.64
C ASP A 837 -2.63 -32.25 6.45
N SER A 838 -2.81 -31.58 5.31
CA SER A 838 -1.95 -31.78 4.16
C SER A 838 -0.59 -31.11 4.32
N GLY A 839 -0.45 -30.15 5.25
CA GLY A 839 0.76 -29.32 5.39
C GLY A 839 1.00 -28.44 4.16
N ALA A 840 -0.08 -27.95 3.53
CA ALA A 840 0.01 -27.18 2.30
C ALA A 840 0.82 -25.88 2.47
N HIS A 841 1.63 -25.58 1.46
CA HIS A 841 2.41 -24.34 1.34
C HIS A 841 1.77 -23.36 0.36
N ALA A 842 0.87 -23.83 -0.49
CA ALA A 842 -0.02 -22.99 -1.25
C ALA A 842 -1.35 -23.69 -1.47
N PHE A 843 -2.37 -22.92 -1.85
CA PHE A 843 -3.60 -23.48 -2.39
C PHE A 843 -4.04 -22.72 -3.65
N VAL A 844 -4.84 -23.39 -4.48
CA VAL A 844 -5.46 -22.77 -5.65
C VAL A 844 -6.90 -22.34 -5.35
N TYR A 845 -7.30 -21.17 -5.86
CA TYR A 845 -8.61 -20.59 -5.61
C TYR A 845 -9.27 -19.99 -6.86
N VAL A 846 -10.57 -19.76 -6.75
CA VAL A 846 -11.36 -18.85 -7.60
C VAL A 846 -12.05 -17.84 -6.67
N GLY A 847 -12.19 -16.58 -7.08
CA GLY A 847 -12.63 -15.47 -6.22
C GLY A 847 -13.77 -15.78 -5.24
N GLU A 848 -14.84 -16.42 -5.70
CA GLU A 848 -15.99 -16.76 -4.85
C GLU A 848 -15.62 -17.73 -3.70
N THR A 849 -14.70 -18.66 -3.93
CA THR A 849 -14.21 -19.57 -2.87
C THR A 849 -13.54 -18.81 -1.74
N ALA A 850 -12.77 -17.76 -2.05
CA ALA A 850 -12.16 -16.90 -1.04
C ALA A 850 -13.22 -16.12 -0.24
N ARG A 851 -14.29 -15.66 -0.91
CA ARG A 851 -15.41 -15.00 -0.24
C ARG A 851 -16.12 -15.93 0.76
N TYR A 852 -16.42 -17.17 0.37
CA TYR A 852 -17.06 -18.13 1.28
C TYR A 852 -16.21 -18.47 2.49
N LEU A 853 -14.91 -18.66 2.29
CA LEU A 853 -13.98 -18.88 3.38
C LEU A 853 -13.93 -17.68 4.33
N LEU A 854 -13.96 -16.45 3.78
CA LEU A 854 -14.00 -15.23 4.58
C LEU A 854 -15.33 -15.02 5.32
N ALA A 855 -16.44 -15.53 4.80
CA ALA A 855 -17.75 -15.45 5.45
C ALA A 855 -17.94 -16.50 6.56
N ALA A 856 -17.20 -17.62 6.51
CA ALA A 856 -17.28 -18.66 7.52
C ALA A 856 -16.87 -18.14 8.91
N PRO A 857 -17.40 -18.65 10.03
CA PRO A 857 -16.96 -18.26 11.37
C PRO A 857 -15.44 -18.43 11.57
N PRO A 858 -14.76 -17.53 12.32
CA PRO A 858 -13.35 -17.68 12.64
C PRO A 858 -13.02 -19.01 13.32
N SER A 859 -11.92 -19.64 12.91
CA SER A 859 -11.41 -20.88 13.48
C SER A 859 -9.95 -20.74 13.90
N LYS A 860 -9.49 -21.60 14.82
CA LYS A 860 -8.07 -21.68 15.17
C LYS A 860 -7.20 -22.03 13.96
N LEU A 861 -7.77 -22.78 13.01
CA LEU A 861 -7.09 -23.21 11.79
C LEU A 861 -6.93 -22.08 10.75
N ASP A 862 -7.55 -20.91 10.97
CA ASP A 862 -7.44 -19.77 10.04
C ASP A 862 -5.99 -19.32 9.85
N LYS A 863 -5.13 -19.52 10.85
CA LYS A 863 -3.71 -19.13 10.80
C LYS A 863 -2.74 -20.28 11.09
N ASP A 864 -3.24 -21.44 11.47
CA ASP A 864 -2.45 -22.62 11.80
C ASP A 864 -2.15 -23.45 10.54
N HIS A 865 -1.27 -22.92 9.68
CA HIS A 865 -0.91 -23.55 8.41
C HIS A 865 0.45 -23.07 7.87
N ASN A 866 0.99 -23.77 6.88
CA ASN A 866 2.30 -23.49 6.29
C ASN A 866 2.25 -22.62 5.01
N LEU A 867 1.13 -21.95 4.74
CA LEU A 867 0.90 -21.24 3.49
C LEU A 867 1.90 -20.09 3.26
N LYS A 868 2.57 -20.12 2.11
CA LYS A 868 3.45 -19.08 1.55
C LYS A 868 2.71 -18.20 0.54
N ALA A 869 1.71 -18.76 -0.15
CA ALA A 869 0.94 -18.08 -1.19
C ALA A 869 -0.43 -18.73 -1.41
N MET A 870 -1.37 -17.97 -1.97
CA MET A 870 -2.53 -18.50 -2.69
C MET A 870 -2.43 -18.13 -4.16
N TYR A 871 -2.89 -19.00 -5.06
CA TYR A 871 -2.79 -18.81 -6.51
C TYR A 871 -4.15 -18.96 -7.16
N GLY A 872 -4.58 -18.02 -7.99
CA GLY A 872 -5.92 -18.09 -8.53
C GLY A 872 -6.33 -16.89 -9.34
N ASN A 873 -7.64 -16.71 -9.49
CA ASN A 873 -8.20 -15.63 -10.29
C ASN A 873 -9.54 -15.14 -9.75
N GLY A 874 -9.85 -13.88 -10.08
CA GLY A 874 -11.16 -13.26 -9.87
C GLY A 874 -11.41 -12.82 -8.42
N MET A 875 -10.36 -12.55 -7.64
CA MET A 875 -10.53 -12.01 -6.29
C MET A 875 -11.12 -10.62 -6.35
N ARG A 876 -12.20 -10.41 -5.59
CA ARG A 876 -12.83 -9.10 -5.51
C ARG A 876 -12.00 -8.14 -4.64
N PRO A 877 -11.95 -6.84 -4.97
CA PRO A 877 -11.24 -5.85 -4.17
C PRO A 877 -11.62 -5.84 -2.68
N ASP A 878 -12.89 -6.01 -2.37
CA ASP A 878 -13.46 -5.99 -1.01
C ASP A 878 -13.07 -7.20 -0.15
N VAL A 879 -12.73 -8.32 -0.80
CA VAL A 879 -12.28 -9.57 -0.16
C VAL A 879 -10.77 -9.54 0.06
N PHE A 880 -10.02 -8.90 -0.85
CA PHE A 880 -8.56 -9.04 -0.98
C PHE A 880 -7.79 -8.85 0.34
N SER A 881 -7.86 -7.65 0.91
CA SER A 881 -7.09 -7.30 2.11
C SER A 881 -7.60 -8.04 3.35
N LYS A 882 -8.92 -8.19 3.48
CA LYS A 882 -9.55 -8.91 4.59
C LYS A 882 -9.14 -10.38 4.63
N PHE A 883 -9.04 -11.00 3.44
CA PHE A 883 -8.63 -12.39 3.30
C PHE A 883 -7.17 -12.59 3.71
N GLN A 884 -6.26 -11.72 3.24
CA GLN A 884 -4.84 -11.77 3.64
C GLN A 884 -4.66 -11.58 5.15
N GLU A 885 -5.40 -10.64 5.75
CA GLU A 885 -5.32 -10.33 7.18
C GLU A 885 -5.87 -11.47 8.06
N ARG A 886 -7.05 -11.99 7.71
CA ARG A 886 -7.70 -13.06 8.48
C ARG A 886 -6.87 -14.34 8.46
N PHE A 887 -6.41 -14.75 7.27
CA PHE A 887 -5.75 -16.04 7.07
C PHE A 887 -4.22 -15.97 7.04
N ASN A 888 -3.61 -14.80 7.29
CA ASN A 888 -2.16 -14.62 7.31
C ASN A 888 -1.46 -15.17 6.05
N ILE A 889 -1.95 -14.80 4.85
CA ILE A 889 -1.40 -15.29 3.58
C ILE A 889 -0.40 -14.26 3.02
N PRO A 890 0.92 -14.56 2.98
CA PRO A 890 1.94 -13.58 2.61
C PRO A 890 1.91 -13.14 1.15
N CYS A 891 1.20 -13.88 0.28
CA CYS A 891 1.16 -13.61 -1.15
C CYS A 891 -0.17 -14.02 -1.78
N VAL A 892 -0.86 -13.08 -2.40
CA VAL A 892 -1.95 -13.36 -3.33
C VAL A 892 -1.39 -13.29 -4.74
N ASN A 893 -1.25 -14.46 -5.38
CA ASN A 893 -0.71 -14.58 -6.73
C ASN A 893 -1.86 -14.76 -7.72
N GLU A 894 -2.34 -13.64 -8.24
CA GLU A 894 -3.54 -13.56 -9.06
C GLU A 894 -3.18 -13.49 -10.55
N PHE A 895 -3.74 -14.39 -11.35
CA PHE A 895 -3.62 -14.35 -12.79
C PHE A 895 -4.93 -13.93 -13.45
N PHE A 896 -4.83 -13.17 -14.53
CA PHE A 896 -5.96 -12.88 -15.42
C PHE A 896 -5.65 -13.49 -16.78
N ASN A 897 -6.39 -14.53 -17.14
CA ASN A 897 -6.19 -15.23 -18.40
C ASN A 897 -7.46 -15.96 -18.82
N SER A 898 -7.66 -16.07 -20.13
CA SER A 898 -8.68 -16.92 -20.72
C SER A 898 -8.10 -18.30 -21.04
N THR A 899 -8.96 -19.30 -21.29
CA THR A 899 -8.49 -20.64 -21.67
C THR A 899 -7.71 -20.58 -22.99
N GLU A 900 -8.14 -19.73 -23.91
CA GLU A 900 -7.54 -19.44 -25.22
C GLU A 900 -6.11 -18.90 -25.10
N GLY A 901 -5.79 -18.17 -24.02
CA GLY A 901 -4.43 -17.74 -23.73
C GLY A 901 -3.93 -16.49 -24.43
N MET A 902 -4.82 -15.76 -25.10
CA MET A 902 -4.45 -14.59 -25.91
C MET A 902 -4.09 -13.36 -25.08
N LEU A 903 -4.73 -13.20 -23.92
CA LEU A 903 -4.42 -12.15 -22.94
C LEU A 903 -4.05 -12.82 -21.62
N SER A 904 -2.81 -12.60 -21.17
CA SER A 904 -2.34 -13.12 -19.89
C SER A 904 -1.71 -12.00 -19.09
N LEU A 905 -2.27 -11.74 -17.91
CA LEU A 905 -1.72 -10.83 -16.92
C LEU A 905 -1.45 -11.59 -15.62
N LEU A 906 -0.50 -11.07 -14.84
CA LEU A 906 -0.15 -11.61 -13.54
C LEU A 906 0.07 -10.48 -12.54
N ASN A 907 -0.52 -10.66 -11.35
CA ASN A 907 -0.28 -9.87 -10.17
C ASN A 907 0.31 -10.77 -9.07
N VAL A 908 1.46 -10.37 -8.51
CA VAL A 908 2.09 -11.06 -7.38
C VAL A 908 2.03 -10.11 -6.19
N ALA A 909 0.94 -10.15 -5.44
CA ALA A 909 0.66 -9.19 -4.39
C ALA A 909 1.22 -9.64 -3.04
N ARG A 910 2.26 -8.93 -2.59
CA ARG A 910 2.91 -9.11 -1.27
C ARG A 910 2.78 -7.87 -0.37
N GLY A 911 2.03 -6.87 -0.82
CA GLY A 911 1.88 -5.59 -0.14
C GLY A 911 0.83 -4.70 -0.82
N PRO A 912 0.51 -3.54 -0.24
CA PRO A 912 -0.66 -2.73 -0.60
C PRO A 912 -0.60 -2.16 -2.01
N PHE A 913 0.60 -1.92 -2.57
CA PHE A 913 0.75 -1.44 -3.94
C PHE A 913 0.12 -2.39 -4.98
N HIS A 914 0.14 -3.69 -4.68
CA HIS A 914 -0.38 -4.74 -5.54
C HIS A 914 -1.76 -5.26 -5.14
N ALA A 915 -2.43 -4.60 -4.19
CA ALA A 915 -3.77 -5.00 -3.78
C ALA A 915 -4.80 -4.72 -4.89
N ALA A 916 -5.75 -5.64 -5.05
CA ALA A 916 -6.99 -5.45 -5.82
C ALA A 916 -6.83 -5.06 -7.31
N HIS A 917 -5.74 -5.48 -7.97
CA HIS A 917 -5.56 -5.33 -9.41
C HIS A 917 -5.23 -6.68 -10.07
N VAL A 918 -5.65 -6.89 -11.33
CA VAL A 918 -5.59 -8.21 -12.00
C VAL A 918 -4.30 -8.45 -12.78
N GLY A 919 -3.42 -7.44 -12.86
CA GLY A 919 -2.14 -7.55 -13.57
C GLY A 919 -1.20 -6.38 -13.31
N HIS A 920 0.11 -6.57 -13.51
CA HIS A 920 1.07 -5.48 -13.43
C HIS A 920 2.22 -5.59 -14.43
N HIS A 921 2.38 -4.57 -15.28
CA HIS A 921 3.51 -4.41 -16.21
C HIS A 921 4.44 -3.28 -15.75
N GLY A 922 5.75 -3.56 -15.60
CA GLY A 922 6.75 -2.51 -15.53
C GLY A 922 6.93 -1.81 -16.88
N ALA A 923 7.80 -0.80 -16.96
CA ALA A 923 7.96 0.03 -18.14
C ALA A 923 8.33 -0.74 -19.42
N LEU A 924 9.14 -1.81 -19.32
CA LEU A 924 9.55 -2.58 -20.49
C LEU A 924 8.39 -3.41 -21.04
N GLN A 925 7.63 -4.06 -20.16
CA GLN A 925 6.43 -4.78 -20.57
C GLN A 925 5.33 -3.83 -21.04
N ARG A 926 5.17 -2.65 -20.41
CA ARG A 926 4.26 -1.61 -20.90
C ARG A 926 4.61 -1.19 -22.31
N ARG A 927 5.90 -1.05 -22.64
CA ARG A 927 6.38 -0.75 -24.00
C ARG A 927 6.12 -1.89 -24.97
N ASN A 928 6.50 -3.12 -24.58
CA ASN A 928 6.39 -4.30 -25.44
C ASN A 928 4.93 -4.63 -25.79
N PHE A 929 4.00 -4.40 -24.85
CA PHE A 929 2.58 -4.69 -25.04
C PHE A 929 1.75 -3.46 -25.44
N HIS A 930 2.36 -2.26 -25.62
CA HIS A 930 1.61 -1.02 -25.86
C HIS A 930 0.72 -1.05 -27.12
N ASN A 931 1.18 -1.75 -28.17
CA ASN A 931 0.45 -1.95 -29.43
C ASN A 931 0.07 -3.44 -29.61
N VAL A 932 0.08 -4.20 -28.51
CA VAL A 932 -0.36 -5.59 -28.50
C VAL A 932 -1.69 -5.69 -27.76
N PHE A 933 -1.79 -5.13 -26.54
CA PHE A 933 -3.03 -5.09 -25.77
C PHE A 933 -3.65 -3.70 -25.88
N ILE A 934 -4.62 -3.53 -26.78
CA ILE A 934 -5.13 -2.22 -27.16
C ILE A 934 -6.54 -2.04 -26.61
N PRO A 935 -6.77 -1.06 -25.72
CA PRO A 935 -8.12 -0.72 -25.30
C PRO A 935 -8.84 0.04 -26.42
N VAL A 936 -10.06 -0.41 -26.72
CA VAL A 936 -10.95 0.21 -27.70
C VAL A 936 -12.30 0.53 -27.09
N GLN A 937 -12.92 1.57 -27.62
CA GLN A 937 -14.22 2.01 -27.17
C GLN A 937 -15.27 0.94 -27.47
N ILE A 938 -16.13 0.70 -26.49
CA ILE A 938 -17.26 -0.23 -26.59
C ILE A 938 -18.48 0.54 -27.08
N ASP A 939 -19.19 -0.03 -28.05
CA ASP A 939 -20.56 0.34 -28.38
C ASP A 939 -21.52 -0.40 -27.43
N HIS A 940 -22.00 0.34 -26.44
CA HIS A 940 -22.89 -0.17 -25.41
C HIS A 940 -24.34 -0.36 -25.87
N GLU A 941 -24.71 0.07 -27.09
CA GLU A 941 -26.05 -0.20 -27.64
C GLU A 941 -26.12 -1.59 -28.26
N ASN A 942 -25.07 -1.97 -29.00
CA ASN A 942 -25.01 -3.23 -29.72
C ASN A 942 -24.17 -4.30 -29.00
N ASP A 943 -23.63 -3.98 -27.82
CA ASP A 943 -22.66 -4.80 -27.08
C ASP A 943 -21.46 -5.21 -27.98
N ASP A 944 -20.97 -4.27 -28.80
CA ASP A 944 -19.94 -4.49 -29.81
C ASP A 944 -18.82 -3.43 -29.78
N LEU A 945 -17.88 -3.46 -30.73
CA LEU A 945 -16.86 -2.42 -30.90
C LEU A 945 -17.47 -1.16 -31.50
N TYR A 946 -17.22 -0.01 -30.87
CA TYR A 946 -17.56 1.26 -31.49
C TYR A 946 -16.74 1.47 -32.76
N ARG A 947 -17.43 1.67 -33.88
CA ARG A 947 -16.84 2.05 -35.17
C ARG A 947 -17.31 3.44 -35.57
N ASP A 948 -16.36 4.30 -35.91
CA ASP A 948 -16.62 5.65 -36.37
C ASP A 948 -17.43 5.61 -37.69
N PRO A 949 -18.60 6.27 -37.78
CA PRO A 949 -19.47 6.18 -38.96
C PRO A 949 -18.84 6.73 -40.25
N ALA A 950 -17.88 7.65 -40.16
CA ALA A 950 -17.26 8.27 -41.32
C ALA A 950 -16.13 7.41 -41.90
N THR A 951 -15.35 6.73 -41.05
CA THR A 951 -14.17 5.96 -41.45
C THR A 951 -14.39 4.44 -41.42
N GLY A 952 -15.38 3.97 -40.66
CA GLY A 952 -15.64 2.56 -40.37
C GLY A 952 -14.64 1.92 -39.39
N TYR A 953 -13.66 2.66 -38.88
CA TYR A 953 -12.62 2.16 -37.97
C TYR A 953 -13.02 2.27 -36.51
N ALA A 954 -12.46 1.39 -35.67
CA ALA A 954 -12.64 1.46 -34.23
C ALA A 954 -11.84 2.60 -33.60
N ARG A 955 -12.32 3.09 -32.45
CA ARG A 955 -11.65 4.15 -31.71
C ARG A 955 -10.84 3.59 -30.55
N ARG A 956 -9.53 3.87 -30.54
CA ARG A 956 -8.64 3.56 -29.42
C ARG A 956 -8.93 4.49 -28.25
N THR A 957 -9.00 3.96 -27.04
CA THR A 957 -9.15 4.76 -25.81
C THR A 957 -7.80 4.91 -25.09
N PRO A 958 -7.62 5.94 -24.24
CA PRO A 958 -6.50 5.98 -23.30
C PRO A 958 -6.53 4.76 -22.37
N TYR A 959 -5.36 4.22 -22.02
CA TYR A 959 -5.26 3.09 -21.09
C TYR A 959 -5.89 3.38 -19.72
N SER A 960 -5.79 4.62 -19.24
CA SER A 960 -6.35 5.05 -17.96
C SER A 960 -7.88 5.01 -17.93
N GLU A 961 -8.52 5.29 -19.07
CA GLU A 961 -9.97 5.18 -19.27
C GLU A 961 -10.37 3.72 -19.47
N GLY A 962 -9.62 2.99 -20.29
CA GLY A 962 -9.86 1.58 -20.58
C GLY A 962 -10.92 1.37 -21.67
N GLY A 963 -11.31 0.11 -21.86
CA GLY A 963 -12.22 -0.33 -22.91
C GLY A 963 -12.07 -1.84 -23.15
N GLU A 964 -12.73 -2.39 -24.18
CA GLU A 964 -12.48 -3.79 -24.57
C GLU A 964 -11.00 -3.92 -24.95
N ILE A 965 -10.31 -4.94 -24.43
CA ILE A 965 -8.92 -5.18 -24.81
C ILE A 965 -8.90 -6.04 -26.08
N LEU A 966 -8.33 -5.49 -27.14
CA LEU A 966 -7.96 -6.23 -28.34
C LEU A 966 -6.51 -6.71 -28.24
N VAL A 967 -6.23 -7.90 -28.76
CA VAL A 967 -4.87 -8.44 -28.88
C VAL A 967 -4.42 -8.38 -30.33
N ALA A 968 -3.38 -7.61 -30.65
CA ALA A 968 -2.86 -7.52 -32.01
C ALA A 968 -2.30 -8.87 -32.49
N CYS A 969 -2.74 -9.31 -33.67
CA CYS A 969 -2.38 -10.61 -34.23
C CYS A 969 -1.66 -10.41 -35.57
N PRO A 970 -0.44 -10.93 -35.74
CA PRO A 970 0.24 -10.90 -37.04
C PRO A 970 -0.53 -11.67 -38.12
N THR A 971 -1.08 -12.83 -37.75
CA THR A 971 -1.92 -13.71 -38.57
C THR A 971 -2.92 -14.44 -37.67
N GLU A 972 -3.86 -15.18 -38.26
CA GLU A 972 -4.82 -15.98 -37.49
C GLU A 972 -4.17 -17.14 -36.72
N ASP A 973 -2.98 -17.60 -37.15
CA ASP A 973 -2.22 -18.64 -36.46
C ASP A 973 -1.74 -18.22 -35.05
N ALA A 974 -1.87 -16.93 -34.70
CA ALA A 974 -1.57 -16.43 -33.37
C ALA A 974 -2.52 -16.99 -32.30
N PHE A 975 -3.76 -17.33 -32.67
CA PHE A 975 -4.71 -18.03 -31.80
C PHE A 975 -4.73 -19.52 -32.19
N VAL A 976 -4.56 -20.40 -31.21
CA VAL A 976 -4.65 -21.87 -31.41
C VAL A 976 -5.96 -22.32 -32.05
N GLY A 977 -7.03 -21.53 -31.86
CA GLY A 977 -8.38 -21.86 -32.32
C GLY A 977 -9.15 -22.76 -31.36
N TYR A 978 -10.44 -22.87 -31.62
CA TYR A 978 -11.29 -23.86 -30.98
C TYR A 978 -11.16 -25.20 -31.73
N TRP A 979 -10.97 -26.28 -30.96
CA TRP A 979 -10.72 -27.61 -31.48
C TRP A 979 -11.87 -28.07 -32.39
N ASN A 980 -11.54 -28.45 -33.63
CA ASN A 980 -12.49 -28.85 -34.66
C ASN A 980 -13.63 -27.84 -34.90
N ASN A 981 -13.38 -26.54 -34.69
CA ASN A 981 -14.40 -25.49 -34.85
C ASN A 981 -13.83 -24.21 -35.49
N PRO A 982 -13.58 -24.23 -36.83
CA PRO A 982 -13.02 -23.09 -37.55
C PRO A 982 -13.98 -21.89 -37.57
N GLU A 983 -15.30 -22.10 -37.59
CA GLU A 983 -16.29 -21.02 -37.59
C GLU A 983 -16.23 -20.22 -36.28
N ALA A 984 -16.25 -20.90 -35.12
CA ALA A 984 -16.11 -20.23 -33.83
C ALA A 984 -14.75 -19.57 -33.66
N THR A 985 -13.71 -20.10 -34.32
CA THR A 985 -12.35 -19.53 -34.32
C THR A 985 -12.32 -18.22 -35.08
N ALA A 986 -12.84 -18.20 -36.31
CA ALA A 986 -12.90 -17.01 -37.15
C ALA A 986 -13.66 -15.85 -36.48
N LYS A 987 -14.75 -16.16 -35.74
CA LYS A 987 -15.56 -15.17 -35.00
C LYS A 987 -14.81 -14.46 -33.86
N ARG A 988 -13.59 -14.88 -33.49
CA ARG A 988 -12.78 -14.19 -32.47
C ARG A 988 -11.89 -13.10 -33.04
N PHE A 989 -11.73 -13.06 -34.37
CA PHE A 989 -10.91 -12.07 -35.01
C PHE A 989 -11.74 -10.88 -35.49
N GLU A 990 -11.21 -9.69 -35.24
CA GLU A 990 -11.69 -8.44 -35.80
C GLU A 990 -10.70 -7.95 -36.85
N ARG A 991 -11.21 -7.49 -38.00
CA ARG A 991 -10.41 -6.98 -39.11
C ARG A 991 -10.67 -5.50 -39.34
N ASN A 992 -9.71 -4.83 -39.97
CA ASN A 992 -9.84 -3.43 -40.35
C ASN A 992 -10.28 -2.58 -39.15
N VAL A 993 -9.57 -2.73 -38.04
CA VAL A 993 -9.85 -2.07 -36.76
C VAL A 993 -9.34 -0.64 -36.82
N PHE A 994 -8.06 -0.41 -37.09
CA PHE A 994 -7.48 0.94 -37.19
C PHE A 994 -7.03 1.29 -38.60
N LYS A 995 -6.80 0.28 -39.44
CA LYS A 995 -6.46 0.44 -40.87
C LYS A 995 -6.83 -0.80 -41.65
N LYS A 996 -7.04 -0.65 -42.96
CA LYS A 996 -7.28 -1.80 -43.83
C LYS A 996 -6.18 -2.87 -43.70
N GLY A 997 -6.59 -4.12 -43.49
CA GLY A 997 -5.72 -5.29 -43.43
C GLY A 997 -5.09 -5.60 -42.07
N ASP A 998 -5.33 -4.80 -41.03
CA ASP A 998 -4.94 -5.18 -39.67
C ASP A 998 -5.90 -6.23 -39.08
N LEU A 999 -5.40 -6.97 -38.08
CA LEU A 999 -6.06 -8.14 -37.49
C LEU A 999 -5.87 -8.14 -35.98
N TYR A 1000 -6.96 -8.32 -35.25
CA TYR A 1000 -6.95 -8.37 -33.79
C TYR A 1000 -7.79 -9.52 -33.28
N TYR A 1001 -7.39 -10.12 -32.16
CA TYR A 1001 -8.23 -11.03 -31.40
C TYR A 1001 -9.05 -10.23 -30.37
N ARG A 1002 -10.36 -10.46 -30.35
CA ARG A 1002 -11.28 -9.86 -29.38
C ARG A 1002 -11.29 -10.66 -28.10
N THR A 1003 -10.89 -10.04 -26.98
CA THR A 1003 -10.93 -10.72 -25.68
C THR A 1003 -12.35 -10.83 -25.16
N GLY A 1004 -13.18 -9.80 -25.38
CA GLY A 1004 -14.46 -9.63 -24.69
C GLY A 1004 -14.32 -9.19 -23.24
N ASP A 1005 -13.12 -8.79 -22.79
CA ASP A 1005 -12.88 -8.27 -21.44
C ASP A 1005 -12.56 -6.77 -21.52
N ALA A 1006 -13.23 -5.97 -20.70
CA ALA A 1006 -12.93 -4.55 -20.53
C ALA A 1006 -11.95 -4.36 -19.38
N LEU A 1007 -10.82 -3.69 -19.65
CA LEU A 1007 -9.80 -3.39 -18.64
C LEU A 1007 -9.30 -1.95 -18.80
N ARG A 1008 -8.81 -1.37 -17.69
CA ARG A 1008 -7.99 -0.17 -17.69
C ARG A 1008 -6.61 -0.45 -17.10
N ARG A 1009 -5.63 0.37 -17.46
CA ARG A 1009 -4.29 0.35 -16.89
C ARG A 1009 -3.85 1.75 -16.49
N ASP A 1010 -3.41 1.91 -15.26
CA ASP A 1010 -2.86 3.19 -14.79
C ASP A 1010 -1.40 3.43 -15.20
N ASP A 1011 -0.87 4.60 -14.84
CA ASP A 1011 0.50 5.03 -15.17
C ASP A 1011 1.58 4.25 -14.40
N ASP A 1012 1.18 3.58 -13.32
CA ASP A 1012 2.02 2.66 -12.55
C ASP A 1012 2.06 1.26 -13.21
N GLY A 1013 1.19 1.00 -14.18
CA GLY A 1013 1.14 -0.24 -14.95
C GLY A 1013 0.28 -1.33 -14.32
N ARG A 1014 -0.55 -0.97 -13.33
CA ARG A 1014 -1.55 -1.84 -12.71
C ARG A 1014 -2.77 -1.93 -13.61
N TRP A 1015 -3.20 -3.15 -13.90
CA TRP A 1015 -4.37 -3.46 -14.71
C TRP A 1015 -5.57 -3.75 -13.81
N PHE A 1016 -6.68 -3.08 -14.07
CA PHE A 1016 -7.93 -3.25 -13.35
C PHE A 1016 -8.98 -3.80 -14.31
N PHE A 1017 -9.66 -4.85 -13.88
CA PHE A 1017 -10.81 -5.40 -14.59
C PHE A 1017 -12.01 -4.46 -14.41
N LEU A 1018 -12.69 -4.12 -15.51
CA LEU A 1018 -13.84 -3.22 -15.50
C LEU A 1018 -15.15 -3.99 -15.62
N ASP A 1019 -15.30 -4.77 -16.69
CA ASP A 1019 -16.44 -5.67 -16.90
C ASP A 1019 -16.15 -6.66 -18.04
N ARG A 1020 -17.07 -7.59 -18.29
CA ARG A 1020 -17.12 -8.36 -19.53
C ARG A 1020 -18.02 -7.70 -20.56
N LEU A 1021 -17.70 -7.86 -21.84
CA LEU A 1021 -18.57 -7.42 -22.92
C LEU A 1021 -19.93 -8.13 -22.81
N GLY A 1022 -21.01 -7.34 -22.86
CA GLY A 1022 -22.38 -7.80 -22.63
C GLY A 1022 -22.76 -8.00 -21.16
N ASP A 1023 -21.85 -7.75 -20.20
CA ASP A 1023 -22.19 -7.71 -18.78
C ASP A 1023 -22.64 -6.32 -18.34
N SER A 1024 -21.99 -5.24 -18.82
CA SER A 1024 -22.44 -3.87 -18.56
C SER A 1024 -23.85 -3.64 -19.09
N PHE A 1025 -24.58 -2.71 -18.48
CA PHE A 1025 -25.90 -2.29 -18.98
C PHE A 1025 -25.95 -0.78 -19.14
N ARG A 1026 -26.80 -0.31 -20.05
CA ARG A 1026 -27.02 1.12 -20.29
C ARG A 1026 -28.41 1.51 -19.82
N TRP A 1027 -28.50 2.45 -18.89
CA TRP A 1027 -29.75 2.94 -18.33
C TRP A 1027 -29.81 4.46 -18.40
N LYS A 1028 -30.88 5.02 -18.98
CA LYS A 1028 -31.04 6.47 -19.17
C LYS A 1028 -29.83 7.13 -19.84
N SER A 1029 -29.34 6.49 -20.90
CA SER A 1029 -28.16 6.88 -21.67
C SER A 1029 -26.81 6.76 -20.96
N GLU A 1030 -26.76 6.29 -19.72
CA GLU A 1030 -25.54 6.13 -18.91
C GLU A 1030 -25.10 4.67 -18.86
N ASN A 1031 -23.79 4.41 -18.98
CA ASN A 1031 -23.24 3.06 -18.93
C ASN A 1031 -22.92 2.68 -17.47
N VAL A 1032 -23.30 1.46 -17.08
CA VAL A 1032 -23.15 0.96 -15.72
C VAL A 1032 -22.36 -0.33 -15.73
N SER A 1033 -21.25 -0.35 -14.97
CA SER A 1033 -20.49 -1.57 -14.70
C SER A 1033 -21.25 -2.43 -13.71
N THR A 1034 -21.51 -3.69 -14.06
CA THR A 1034 -22.13 -4.63 -13.12
C THR A 1034 -21.18 -5.01 -11.98
N ALA A 1035 -19.87 -4.97 -12.24
CA ALA A 1035 -18.85 -5.27 -11.25
C ALA A 1035 -18.79 -4.20 -10.16
N GLU A 1036 -18.81 -2.92 -10.54
CA GLU A 1036 -18.81 -1.78 -9.60
C GLU A 1036 -20.04 -1.81 -8.69
N VAL A 1037 -21.22 -2.00 -9.27
CA VAL A 1037 -22.47 -2.07 -8.49
C VAL A 1037 -22.45 -3.28 -7.56
N ALA A 1038 -21.99 -4.45 -8.02
CA ALA A 1038 -21.87 -5.63 -7.19
C ALA A 1038 -20.87 -5.45 -6.05
N GLU A 1039 -19.76 -4.76 -6.29
CA GLU A 1039 -18.76 -4.43 -5.27
C GLU A 1039 -19.36 -3.51 -4.20
N VAL A 1040 -20.04 -2.43 -4.59
CA VAL A 1040 -20.66 -1.51 -3.63
C VAL A 1040 -21.67 -2.26 -2.76
N LEU A 1041 -22.64 -2.94 -3.37
CA LEU A 1041 -23.72 -3.62 -2.65
C LEU A 1041 -23.20 -4.75 -1.75
N GLY A 1042 -22.16 -5.47 -2.19
CA GLY A 1042 -21.55 -6.54 -1.40
C GLY A 1042 -20.91 -6.08 -0.08
N HIS A 1043 -20.69 -4.77 0.11
CA HIS A 1043 -20.23 -4.20 1.38
C HIS A 1043 -21.37 -3.95 2.39
N PHE A 1044 -22.64 -4.03 1.97
CA PHE A 1044 -23.75 -3.74 2.87
C PHE A 1044 -23.98 -4.90 3.87
N PRO A 1045 -24.11 -4.64 5.18
CA PRO A 1045 -24.28 -5.69 6.18
C PRO A 1045 -25.49 -6.60 5.91
N GLY A 1046 -25.28 -7.92 6.01
CA GLY A 1046 -26.31 -8.94 5.83
C GLY A 1046 -26.46 -9.47 4.40
N ILE A 1047 -25.76 -8.90 3.41
CA ILE A 1047 -25.71 -9.44 2.05
C ILE A 1047 -24.54 -10.42 1.94
N ASP A 1048 -24.86 -11.67 1.62
CA ASP A 1048 -23.88 -12.75 1.46
C ASP A 1048 -23.44 -12.92 0.00
N GLU A 1049 -24.35 -12.76 -0.96
CA GLU A 1049 -24.03 -12.85 -2.39
C GLU A 1049 -24.59 -11.63 -3.11
N THR A 1050 -23.88 -11.12 -4.12
CA THR A 1050 -24.43 -10.13 -5.04
C THR A 1050 -23.98 -10.43 -6.47
N ASN A 1051 -24.96 -10.53 -7.35
CA ASN A 1051 -24.78 -10.71 -8.78
C ASN A 1051 -25.63 -9.68 -9.54
N VAL A 1052 -24.98 -8.76 -10.24
CA VAL A 1052 -25.66 -7.65 -10.93
C VAL A 1052 -25.72 -7.91 -12.43
N TYR A 1053 -26.87 -7.61 -13.02
CA TYR A 1053 -27.15 -7.78 -14.45
C TYR A 1053 -28.15 -6.75 -14.95
N GLY A 1054 -28.09 -6.43 -16.24
CA GLY A 1054 -29.11 -5.60 -16.90
C GLY A 1054 -30.37 -6.40 -17.24
N VAL A 1055 -31.53 -5.76 -17.10
CA VAL A 1055 -32.84 -6.30 -17.48
C VAL A 1055 -33.59 -5.31 -18.37
N GLU A 1056 -34.26 -5.82 -19.40
CA GLU A 1056 -35.13 -5.02 -20.26
C GLU A 1056 -36.43 -4.67 -19.52
N ILE A 1057 -36.87 -3.42 -19.65
CA ILE A 1057 -38.16 -2.97 -19.13
C ILE A 1057 -39.08 -2.67 -20.31
N PRO A 1058 -40.32 -3.18 -20.32
CA PRO A 1058 -41.30 -2.83 -21.34
C PRO A 1058 -41.43 -1.30 -21.53
N LYS A 1059 -41.40 -0.85 -22.78
CA LYS A 1059 -41.57 0.57 -23.19
C LYS A 1059 -40.52 1.55 -22.64
N HIS A 1060 -39.35 1.07 -22.21
CA HIS A 1060 -38.24 1.92 -21.81
C HIS A 1060 -37.00 1.57 -22.65
N ASP A 1061 -36.23 2.58 -23.02
CA ASP A 1061 -34.99 2.39 -23.76
C ASP A 1061 -33.85 2.00 -22.82
N GLY A 1062 -33.05 1.01 -23.24
CA GLY A 1062 -31.93 0.47 -22.47
C GLY A 1062 -32.31 -0.65 -21.50
N LYS A 1063 -31.35 -1.05 -20.66
CA LYS A 1063 -31.47 -2.12 -19.68
C LYS A 1063 -31.29 -1.53 -18.29
N ALA A 1064 -32.25 -1.75 -17.39
CA ALA A 1064 -32.15 -1.30 -16.00
C ALA A 1064 -31.29 -2.25 -15.16
N GLY A 1065 -30.70 -1.75 -14.08
CA GLY A 1065 -29.94 -2.57 -13.15
C GLY A 1065 -30.82 -3.48 -12.29
N CYS A 1066 -30.52 -4.77 -12.27
CA CYS A 1066 -31.05 -5.76 -11.33
C CYS A 1066 -29.91 -6.38 -10.52
N ALA A 1067 -30.07 -6.42 -9.19
CA ALA A 1067 -29.13 -7.10 -8.29
C ALA A 1067 -29.77 -8.37 -7.73
N ALA A 1068 -29.28 -9.55 -8.12
CA ALA A 1068 -29.59 -10.79 -7.43
C ALA A 1068 -28.74 -10.88 -6.17
N ILE A 1069 -29.39 -10.91 -5.00
CA ILE A 1069 -28.73 -10.97 -3.71
C ILE A 1069 -29.15 -12.21 -2.94
N TYR A 1070 -28.20 -12.81 -2.21
CA TYR A 1070 -28.49 -13.83 -1.22
C TYR A 1070 -28.29 -13.25 0.18
N ILE A 1071 -29.25 -13.52 1.06
CA ILE A 1071 -29.22 -13.17 2.48
C ILE A 1071 -29.53 -14.47 3.23
N ALA A 1072 -28.69 -14.82 4.21
CA ALA A 1072 -28.92 -15.97 5.09
C ALA A 1072 -30.35 -15.98 5.67
N PRO A 1073 -31.07 -17.12 5.67
CA PRO A 1073 -32.48 -17.19 6.07
C PRO A 1073 -32.79 -16.51 7.41
N GLU A 1074 -31.90 -16.65 8.40
CA GLU A 1074 -31.99 -16.07 9.73
C GLU A 1074 -31.92 -14.53 9.77
N LEU A 1075 -31.33 -13.89 8.75
CA LEU A 1075 -31.21 -12.43 8.65
C LEU A 1075 -32.33 -11.79 7.82
N ARG A 1076 -33.04 -12.57 6.98
CA ARG A 1076 -34.02 -12.05 6.02
C ARG A 1076 -35.14 -11.22 6.66
N ALA A 1077 -35.64 -11.65 7.81
CA ALA A 1077 -36.78 -10.99 8.47
C ALA A 1077 -36.46 -9.57 8.99
N ASN A 1078 -35.19 -9.29 9.30
CA ASN A 1078 -34.74 -8.02 9.88
C ASN A 1078 -33.80 -7.24 8.95
N PHE A 1079 -33.77 -7.59 7.67
CA PHE A 1079 -32.85 -6.95 6.72
C PHE A 1079 -33.26 -5.49 6.45
N ASP A 1080 -32.30 -4.57 6.56
CA ASP A 1080 -32.54 -3.13 6.43
C ASP A 1080 -32.58 -2.69 4.95
N TRP A 1081 -33.72 -2.93 4.31
CA TRP A 1081 -33.97 -2.54 2.91
C TRP A 1081 -33.86 -1.02 2.66
N ARG A 1082 -34.22 -0.19 3.65
CA ARG A 1082 -34.10 1.28 3.54
C ARG A 1082 -32.64 1.67 3.63
N GLY A 1083 -31.90 1.11 4.59
CA GLY A 1083 -30.45 1.30 4.72
C GLY A 1083 -29.70 0.88 3.46
N LEU A 1084 -30.07 -0.25 2.83
CA LEU A 1084 -29.45 -0.70 1.58
C LEU A 1084 -29.60 0.37 0.48
N LEU A 1085 -30.80 0.93 0.31
CA LEU A 1085 -31.04 1.97 -0.67
C LEU A 1085 -30.27 3.26 -0.37
N THR A 1086 -30.27 3.71 0.90
CA THR A 1086 -29.53 4.91 1.32
C THR A 1086 -28.03 4.75 1.09
N TYR A 1087 -27.48 3.59 1.48
CA TYR A 1087 -26.09 3.24 1.24
C TYR A 1087 -25.74 3.22 -0.25
N SER A 1088 -26.60 2.59 -1.07
CA SER A 1088 -26.42 2.53 -2.52
C SER A 1088 -26.40 3.93 -3.15
N ARG A 1089 -27.32 4.82 -2.77
CA ARG A 1089 -27.39 6.20 -3.29
C ARG A 1089 -26.22 7.08 -2.86
N GLN A 1090 -25.57 6.79 -1.72
CA GLN A 1090 -24.37 7.50 -1.29
C GLN A 1090 -23.12 7.09 -2.07
N LYS A 1091 -23.08 5.85 -2.58
CA LYS A 1091 -21.89 5.24 -3.16
C LYS A 1091 -21.94 5.09 -4.67
N LEU A 1092 -23.14 5.03 -5.25
CA LEU A 1092 -23.36 4.88 -6.68
C LEU A 1092 -24.06 6.13 -7.24
N PRO A 1093 -23.74 6.53 -8.48
CA PRO A 1093 -24.52 7.52 -9.19
C PRO A 1093 -25.97 7.02 -9.38
N LYS A 1094 -26.93 7.96 -9.43
CA LYS A 1094 -28.37 7.66 -9.45
C LYS A 1094 -28.79 6.63 -10.51
N TYR A 1095 -28.16 6.64 -11.67
CA TYR A 1095 -28.46 5.71 -12.78
C TYR A 1095 -27.91 4.29 -12.57
N ALA A 1096 -26.93 4.10 -11.68
CA ALA A 1096 -26.31 2.80 -11.38
C ALA A 1096 -26.94 2.08 -10.18
N VAL A 1097 -27.72 2.79 -9.35
CA VAL A 1097 -28.49 2.17 -8.27
C VAL A 1097 -29.50 1.18 -8.89
N PRO A 1098 -29.49 -0.12 -8.50
CA PRO A 1098 -30.41 -1.09 -9.08
C PRO A 1098 -31.86 -0.69 -8.88
N LEU A 1099 -32.65 -0.74 -9.96
CA LEU A 1099 -34.10 -0.56 -9.87
C LEU A 1099 -34.79 -1.82 -9.37
N PHE A 1100 -34.18 -2.98 -9.58
CA PHE A 1100 -34.69 -4.27 -9.16
C PHE A 1100 -33.69 -4.99 -8.26
N VAL A 1101 -34.21 -5.70 -7.26
CA VAL A 1101 -33.42 -6.59 -6.39
C VAL A 1101 -34.11 -7.94 -6.35
N ARG A 1102 -33.42 -8.98 -6.81
CA ARG A 1102 -33.92 -10.37 -6.75
C ARG A 1102 -33.33 -11.04 -5.51
N LEU A 1103 -34.17 -11.34 -4.53
CA LEU A 1103 -33.76 -12.10 -3.35
C LEU A 1103 -33.77 -13.60 -3.70
N LEU A 1104 -32.58 -14.20 -3.71
CA LEU A 1104 -32.38 -15.61 -4.02
C LEU A 1104 -32.81 -16.48 -2.82
N ASP A 1105 -33.60 -17.53 -3.07
CA ASP A 1105 -34.01 -18.46 -2.01
C ASP A 1105 -32.84 -19.35 -1.57
N VAL A 1106 -32.04 -19.80 -2.53
CA VAL A 1106 -30.83 -20.59 -2.30
C VAL A 1106 -29.62 -19.90 -2.92
N GLN A 1107 -28.46 -20.15 -2.33
CA GLN A 1107 -27.20 -19.65 -2.86
C GLN A 1107 -26.90 -20.28 -4.23
N SER A 1108 -26.33 -19.51 -5.17
CA SER A 1108 -26.14 -19.94 -6.56
C SER A 1108 -25.30 -21.24 -6.67
N PRO A 1109 -25.76 -22.29 -7.39
CA PRO A 1109 -25.00 -23.52 -7.56
C PRO A 1109 -23.64 -23.32 -8.28
N MET A 1110 -22.56 -23.71 -7.62
CA MET A 1110 -21.18 -23.54 -8.09
C MET A 1110 -20.66 -24.73 -8.91
N HIS A 1111 -21.10 -24.90 -10.17
CA HIS A 1111 -20.57 -26.00 -11.00
C HIS A 1111 -19.10 -25.81 -11.42
N ASN A 1112 -18.56 -24.58 -11.35
CA ASN A 1112 -17.16 -24.25 -11.64
C ASN A 1112 -16.58 -23.19 -10.68
N ASN A 1113 -17.25 -22.93 -9.55
CA ASN A 1113 -16.92 -21.87 -8.59
C ASN A 1113 -16.94 -20.42 -9.14
N LYS A 1114 -17.73 -20.14 -10.20
CA LYS A 1114 -17.96 -18.79 -10.76
C LYS A 1114 -19.46 -18.43 -10.79
N GLN A 1115 -19.78 -17.13 -10.79
CA GLN A 1115 -21.15 -16.63 -10.95
C GLN A 1115 -21.66 -16.89 -12.39
N ASN A 1116 -22.90 -17.37 -12.53
CA ASN A 1116 -23.55 -17.58 -13.83
C ASN A 1116 -24.73 -16.61 -14.01
N LYS A 1117 -24.55 -15.60 -14.87
CA LYS A 1117 -25.54 -14.54 -15.12
C LYS A 1117 -26.56 -14.88 -16.21
N VAL A 1118 -26.31 -15.89 -17.04
CA VAL A 1118 -27.11 -16.16 -18.25
C VAL A 1118 -28.57 -16.51 -17.91
N PRO A 1119 -28.85 -17.43 -16.96
CA PRO A 1119 -30.23 -17.74 -16.57
C PRO A 1119 -30.95 -16.53 -15.95
N LEU A 1120 -30.27 -15.78 -15.07
CA LEU A 1120 -30.80 -14.57 -14.44
C LEU A 1120 -31.26 -13.52 -15.46
N ARG A 1121 -30.47 -13.29 -16.51
CA ARG A 1121 -30.83 -12.37 -17.61
C ARG A 1121 -32.00 -12.87 -18.43
N LYS A 1122 -32.04 -14.17 -18.74
CA LYS A 1122 -33.10 -14.80 -19.54
C LYS A 1122 -34.46 -14.72 -18.85
N GLU A 1123 -34.48 -14.92 -17.53
CA GLU A 1123 -35.68 -14.81 -16.70
C GLU A 1123 -36.10 -13.34 -16.50
N GLY A 1124 -35.13 -12.43 -16.34
CA GLY A 1124 -35.37 -10.99 -16.28
C GLY A 1124 -36.12 -10.57 -15.01
N ILE A 1125 -37.19 -9.78 -15.18
CA ILE A 1125 -38.08 -9.31 -14.11
C ILE A 1125 -39.45 -10.01 -14.11
N ASP A 1126 -39.68 -10.95 -15.00
CA ASP A 1126 -41.01 -11.54 -15.23
C ASP A 1126 -41.34 -12.61 -14.17
N PRO A 1127 -42.31 -12.38 -13.26
CA PRO A 1127 -42.60 -13.31 -12.16
C PRO A 1127 -42.94 -14.73 -12.61
N ASP A 1128 -43.57 -14.90 -13.78
CA ASP A 1128 -43.93 -16.24 -14.30
C ASP A 1128 -42.67 -16.98 -14.77
N LYS A 1129 -41.76 -16.27 -15.44
CA LYS A 1129 -40.46 -16.85 -15.85
C LYS A 1129 -39.57 -17.18 -14.66
N LEU A 1130 -39.66 -16.40 -13.57
CA LEU A 1130 -38.98 -16.70 -12.31
C LEU A 1130 -39.53 -18.01 -11.70
N ALA A 1131 -40.86 -18.15 -11.65
CA ALA A 1131 -41.53 -19.32 -11.06
C ALA A 1131 -41.26 -20.63 -11.82
N THR A 1132 -41.01 -20.58 -13.13
CA THR A 1132 -40.68 -21.75 -13.96
C THR A 1132 -39.21 -21.80 -14.39
N GLY A 1133 -38.38 -20.93 -13.82
CA GLY A 1133 -37.00 -20.69 -14.25
C GLY A 1133 -35.98 -21.73 -13.78
N ASP A 1134 -34.76 -21.62 -14.30
CA ASP A 1134 -33.65 -22.54 -14.02
C ASP A 1134 -32.84 -22.12 -12.76
N VAL A 1135 -33.03 -20.90 -12.25
CA VAL A 1135 -32.29 -20.37 -11.09
C VAL A 1135 -32.94 -20.74 -9.75
N GLY A 1136 -34.22 -20.41 -9.58
CA GLY A 1136 -34.89 -20.52 -8.29
C GLY A 1136 -36.39 -20.17 -8.38
N PRO A 1137 -37.30 -21.17 -8.37
CA PRO A 1137 -38.75 -20.92 -8.50
C PRO A 1137 -39.36 -20.22 -7.28
N LYS A 1138 -38.61 -20.08 -6.19
CA LYS A 1138 -39.00 -19.42 -4.94
C LYS A 1138 -38.35 -18.05 -4.73
N ASP A 1139 -37.59 -17.57 -5.71
CA ASP A 1139 -36.95 -16.26 -5.61
C ASP A 1139 -38.00 -15.15 -5.57
N MET A 1140 -37.71 -14.09 -4.81
CA MET A 1140 -38.60 -12.93 -4.70
C MET A 1140 -38.01 -11.74 -5.45
N MET A 1141 -38.80 -11.11 -6.31
CA MET A 1141 -38.40 -9.86 -6.97
C MET A 1141 -38.86 -8.67 -6.14
N TYR A 1142 -37.96 -7.71 -5.95
CA TYR A 1142 -38.22 -6.40 -5.36
C TYR A 1142 -37.89 -5.31 -6.37
N TRP A 1143 -38.50 -4.14 -6.23
CA TRP A 1143 -38.23 -2.98 -7.07
C TRP A 1143 -38.29 -1.67 -6.30
N LEU A 1144 -37.65 -0.65 -6.86
CA LEU A 1144 -37.70 0.72 -6.38
C LEU A 1144 -38.77 1.49 -7.17
N ARG A 1145 -39.98 1.56 -6.62
CA ARG A 1145 -41.07 2.35 -7.21
C ARG A 1145 -40.70 3.85 -7.25
N PRO A 1146 -41.09 4.61 -8.30
CA PRO A 1146 -40.83 6.05 -8.35
C PRO A 1146 -41.29 6.77 -7.08
N GLY A 1147 -40.38 7.52 -6.44
CA GLY A 1147 -40.64 8.25 -5.20
C GLY A 1147 -40.54 7.42 -3.91
N SER A 1148 -40.31 6.11 -3.99
CA SER A 1148 -40.11 5.28 -2.80
C SER A 1148 -38.71 5.48 -2.19
N GLU A 1149 -38.65 5.31 -0.87
CA GLU A 1149 -37.42 5.32 -0.07
C GLU A 1149 -37.02 3.92 0.41
N VAL A 1150 -37.65 2.87 -0.14
CA VAL A 1150 -37.35 1.47 0.20
C VAL A 1150 -37.63 0.56 -1.01
N TYR A 1151 -36.97 -0.60 -1.07
CA TYR A 1151 -37.32 -1.65 -2.03
C TYR A 1151 -38.59 -2.38 -1.61
N GLU A 1152 -39.54 -2.53 -2.52
CA GLU A 1152 -40.86 -3.14 -2.30
C GLU A 1152 -41.00 -4.40 -3.16
N ILE A 1153 -41.88 -5.34 -2.79
CA ILE A 1153 -42.11 -6.56 -3.58
C ILE A 1153 -42.67 -6.19 -4.97
N PHE A 1154 -42.11 -6.78 -6.02
CA PHE A 1154 -42.55 -6.64 -7.40
C PHE A 1154 -43.50 -7.78 -7.78
N THR A 1155 -44.72 -7.44 -8.18
CA THR A 1155 -45.79 -8.41 -8.48
C THR A 1155 -46.14 -8.46 -9.97
N ALA A 1156 -46.92 -9.46 -10.38
CA ALA A 1156 -47.46 -9.53 -11.74
C ALA A 1156 -48.29 -8.28 -12.12
N ALA A 1157 -49.01 -7.68 -11.15
CA ALA A 1157 -49.75 -6.45 -11.36
C ALA A 1157 -48.84 -5.24 -11.64
N ASP A 1158 -47.66 -5.18 -11.01
CA ASP A 1158 -46.66 -4.13 -11.27
C ASP A 1158 -46.05 -4.28 -12.67
N LEU A 1159 -45.80 -5.52 -13.13
CA LEU A 1159 -45.34 -5.78 -14.49
C LEU A 1159 -46.39 -5.36 -15.54
N GLU A 1160 -47.66 -5.66 -15.31
CA GLU A 1160 -48.75 -5.19 -16.18
C GLU A 1160 -48.87 -3.66 -16.19
N ALA A 1161 -48.65 -3.00 -15.05
CA ALA A 1161 -48.61 -1.54 -14.99
C ALA A 1161 -47.45 -0.94 -15.82
N LEU A 1162 -46.28 -1.58 -15.82
CA LEU A 1162 -45.13 -1.22 -16.68
C LEU A 1162 -45.44 -1.45 -18.16
N ARG A 1163 -46.00 -2.60 -18.53
CA ARG A 1163 -46.45 -2.90 -19.91
C ARG A 1163 -47.49 -1.89 -20.39
N ALA A 1164 -48.39 -1.45 -19.51
CA ALA A 1164 -49.38 -0.42 -19.81
C ALA A 1164 -48.79 1.01 -19.90
N GLY A 1165 -47.55 1.23 -19.47
CA GLY A 1165 -46.93 2.57 -19.42
C GLY A 1165 -47.46 3.47 -18.31
N LYS A 1166 -48.09 2.89 -17.27
CA LYS A 1166 -48.71 3.62 -16.16
C LYS A 1166 -47.73 4.00 -15.04
N ALA A 1167 -46.50 3.46 -15.07
CA ALA A 1167 -45.42 3.82 -14.16
C ALA A 1167 -44.24 4.42 -14.97
N ARG A 1168 -43.81 5.64 -14.63
CA ARG A 1168 -42.62 6.30 -15.22
C ARG A 1168 -41.41 6.05 -14.32
N LEU A 1169 -40.46 5.21 -14.76
CA LEU A 1169 -39.25 4.85 -14.01
C LEU A 1169 -38.07 5.80 -14.25
#